data_AF-A0A4Q4YU74-F1
#
_entry.id   AF-A0A4Q4YU74-F1
#
_cell.length_a   1.000
_cell.length_b   1.000
_cell.length_c   1.000
_cell.angle_alpha   90.00
_cell.angle_beta   90.00
_cell.angle_gamma   90.00
#
_symmetry.space_group_name_H-M   'P 1'
#
loop_
_entity.id
_entity.type
_entity.pdbx_description
1 polymer ?
#
loop_
_entity_poly.entity_id
_entity_poly.type
_entity_poly.pdbx_seq_one_letter_code
_entity_poly.pdbx_strand_id
1 'polypeptide(L)'
;MDGAGERVGTSSPYYDLGTYQRAINTPSEEAQVWCTRGLIWSYAFNHEESEKCFKRALAFDSDCAFAHWGVAYALGPNYNVPWDSIDKIEDTARRGRRAIEEAKAVVQNALPVERALVEALEHRFPTENFDEDKAIWNQRYADAMEKVYKEFSDDVDVAVLYADALMNLTPWRLWDLPSGKPASDARTLDAKAVLDRAMARDGGMQHPGLLHLYIHLMEMSPTPEAALDAANRLRGIVPDSGHSNREAIVADEKFLAREGALKFYTLYRMHNYHFRIYCAMFAGQSKPALESAARIMEAVPESILRLESPPMADWIESFISMRVHVLIRFGRWQDLIDLPLPEDAVLYSVTTAMTHYGKGMAYAATGKISEAEKEREAFQEAFKLVPASRTLFNNTCVDILRVAEAMLDGELEYRKGLYETAFGHLREAMNRSRNLPYDEPWGFMQPPCHALGALLMEQGHFGQAITLYEEDLGVSDSLPRALRHPKNVWALHGYHECLLRLGRTEEAEAIKPQLDLAVAGADIPVRSSCFCRRNQSQNEHLQQYSFVATREFKAEASPVPPRFQLLETARPNARWLWTLVPFCIARPLGKTDRTLPTTTSTTYLNGIRGLACWIVLNHHMTMDYYKSWIFKAYGAEDPDENQYFFQLPIVRVVHTGKGMVCLFFALSGFVLGYSSLRKINSYHPEEVADDLLTGLCSALLRRGIRLFTPMFVLAFITSILTYYMPWGDVDHDAPSLMAQLYKSYLSCVAVMNPYVWESHKMPKHFPHAWTLALEYRLSLALFLVLIATCRLTTIPRKMVILGVAIWSVYCDRRWDVMGFMGGLLVAELRFAPLSNDLARLVRRPDFKPCRWLGFVAGLVAVVLGLIFCSWPENPESMKIQPYHFFWKLAPKSWQGRTETELSTAFTWYFGSIGSIVLLWGLEQLPLLQRALSCAPLRYLGEISYAFYLVHWIIRQYVGYPLFRHLTKTQEWSQTPSFVVAYVPTLVLTVLLGDYFWRAVDEKCVKLARFVVTDMLGVGVKPKSDKRLEMVVPAPPQRPVERSLAVRMEEMRAEEAVPVLRLD
;
A
#
# COMPACT_ATOMS: atom_id res chain seq x y z
N MET A 1 4.80 2.41 54.18
CA MET A 1 5.41 1.09 54.43
C MET A 1 4.87 0.12 53.39
N ASP A 2 5.68 -0.90 53.09
CA ASP A 2 5.42 -2.10 52.30
C ASP A 2 5.47 -2.02 50.77
N GLY A 3 6.66 -2.35 50.28
CA GLY A 3 6.96 -2.71 48.90
C GLY A 3 8.43 -3.12 48.82
N ALA A 4 8.88 -4.03 49.70
CA ALA A 4 10.13 -4.73 49.49
C ALA A 4 10.09 -5.28 48.06
N GLY A 5 11.01 -4.83 47.20
CA GLY A 5 11.01 -5.17 45.78
C GLY A 5 10.88 -6.68 45.63
N GLU A 6 9.75 -7.12 45.08
CA GLU A 6 9.50 -8.54 44.90
C GLU A 6 10.60 -9.09 43.99
N ARG A 7 11.30 -10.14 44.43
CA ARG A 7 12.35 -10.79 43.63
C ARG A 7 11.70 -11.54 42.47
N VAL A 8 11.44 -10.81 41.38
CA VAL A 8 10.90 -11.38 40.14
C VAL A 8 12.08 -11.84 39.28
N GLY A 9 12.26 -13.17 39.18
CA GLY A 9 13.31 -13.76 38.35
C GLY A 9 13.16 -13.40 36.87
N THR A 10 14.28 -13.23 36.16
CA THR A 10 14.35 -12.83 34.74
C THR A 10 13.75 -13.86 33.77
N SER A 11 13.57 -15.10 34.22
CA SER A 11 12.89 -16.20 33.53
C SER A 11 11.37 -16.00 33.41
N SER A 12 10.79 -15.11 34.20
CA SER A 12 9.37 -14.77 34.11
C SER A 12 9.06 -14.05 32.79
N PRO A 13 7.91 -14.33 32.14
CA PRO A 13 7.51 -13.61 30.93
C PRO A 13 7.55 -12.08 31.12
N TYR A 14 8.22 -11.40 30.20
CA TYR A 14 8.37 -9.95 30.18
C TYR A 14 8.11 -9.36 28.77
N TYR A 15 8.32 -8.05 28.63
CA TYR A 15 8.32 -7.37 27.34
C TYR A 15 9.55 -7.76 26.52
N ASP A 16 9.42 -7.75 25.19
CA ASP A 16 10.48 -7.90 24.22
C ASP A 16 11.14 -6.55 23.96
N LEU A 17 12.25 -6.32 24.66
CA LEU A 17 13.06 -5.11 24.58
C LEU A 17 14.33 -5.34 23.74
N GLY A 18 14.31 -6.36 22.87
CA GLY A 18 15.44 -6.69 22.01
C GLY A 18 16.68 -7.21 22.74
N THR A 19 17.82 -7.09 22.07
CA THR A 19 19.10 -7.70 22.47
C THR A 19 20.14 -6.70 22.95
N TYR A 20 19.80 -5.40 23.02
CA TYR A 20 20.73 -4.39 23.52
C TYR A 20 21.06 -4.64 24.99
N GLN A 21 22.32 -4.47 25.37
CA GLN A 21 22.78 -4.63 26.75
C GLN A 21 23.90 -3.63 27.08
N ARG A 22 23.74 -2.93 28.22
CA ARG A 22 24.79 -2.09 28.80
C ARG A 22 25.52 -2.87 29.89
N ALA A 23 26.83 -3.03 29.79
CA ALA A 23 27.62 -3.62 30.87
C ALA A 23 27.59 -2.74 32.14
N ILE A 24 27.31 -3.33 33.30
CA ILE A 24 27.29 -2.64 34.59
C ILE A 24 28.09 -3.41 35.65
N ASN A 25 28.50 -2.72 36.71
CA ASN A 25 29.22 -3.33 37.82
C ASN A 25 28.26 -4.03 38.80
N THR A 26 28.02 -5.31 38.56
CA THR A 26 27.25 -6.17 39.47
C THR A 26 27.68 -7.63 39.35
N PRO A 27 27.72 -8.41 40.44
CA PRO A 27 27.91 -9.85 40.38
C PRO A 27 26.64 -10.62 40.02
N SER A 28 25.46 -9.96 39.96
CA SER A 28 24.17 -10.62 39.66
C SER A 28 23.78 -10.46 38.20
N GLU A 29 23.61 -11.58 37.50
CA GLU A 29 23.08 -11.60 36.13
C GLU A 29 21.65 -11.04 36.07
N GLU A 30 20.84 -11.25 37.12
CA GLU A 30 19.50 -10.70 37.20
C GLU A 30 19.50 -9.18 37.34
N ALA A 31 20.37 -8.63 38.19
CA ALA A 31 20.53 -7.17 38.33
C ALA A 31 20.98 -6.54 37.00
N GLN A 32 21.94 -7.16 36.31
CA GLN A 32 22.43 -6.76 34.98
C GLN A 32 21.29 -6.67 33.94
N VAL A 33 20.42 -7.68 33.88
CA VAL A 33 19.27 -7.70 32.96
C VAL A 33 18.24 -6.64 33.34
N TRP A 34 17.90 -6.51 34.63
CA TRP A 34 16.91 -5.54 35.09
C TRP A 34 17.36 -4.09 34.91
N CYS A 35 18.64 -3.78 35.13
CA CYS A 35 19.22 -2.47 34.84
C CYS A 35 19.18 -2.16 33.34
N THR A 36 19.51 -3.13 32.48
CA THR A 36 19.42 -2.97 31.03
C THR A 36 17.98 -2.66 30.59
N ARG A 37 17.01 -3.40 31.12
CA ARG A 37 15.58 -3.16 30.85
C ARG A 37 15.14 -1.77 31.32
N GLY A 38 15.59 -1.34 32.50
CA GLY A 38 15.30 0.00 33.03
C GLY A 38 15.84 1.08 32.09
N LEU A 39 17.08 0.95 31.65
CA LEU A 39 17.71 1.89 30.73
C LEU A 39 16.98 1.98 29.38
N ILE A 40 16.59 0.84 28.80
CA ILE A 40 15.81 0.82 27.55
C ILE A 40 14.45 1.49 27.75
N TRP A 41 13.77 1.25 28.88
CA TRP A 41 12.50 1.92 29.18
C TRP A 41 12.65 3.43 29.39
N SER A 42 13.75 3.87 29.98
CA SER A 42 14.10 5.29 30.05
C SER A 42 14.32 5.87 28.66
N TYR A 43 15.05 5.18 27.78
CA TYR A 43 15.20 5.62 26.39
C TYR A 43 13.87 5.67 25.66
N ALA A 44 12.92 4.78 25.97
CA ALA A 44 11.58 4.80 25.41
C ALA A 44 10.60 5.77 26.11
N PHE A 45 11.09 6.61 27.03
CA PHE A 45 10.29 7.53 27.85
C PHE A 45 9.18 6.89 28.71
N ASN A 46 9.25 5.59 28.99
CA ASN A 46 8.41 4.93 30.01
C ASN A 46 9.11 4.94 31.37
N HIS A 47 9.13 6.11 32.01
CA HIS A 47 9.84 6.34 33.27
C HIS A 47 9.28 5.53 34.44
N GLU A 48 7.97 5.26 34.49
CA GLU A 48 7.37 4.43 35.54
C GLU A 48 7.87 2.97 35.49
N GLU A 49 7.89 2.34 34.32
CA GLU A 49 8.41 0.97 34.20
C GLU A 49 9.93 0.92 34.32
N SER A 50 10.62 1.99 33.92
CA SER A 50 12.05 2.16 34.16
C SER A 50 12.39 2.15 35.66
N GLU A 51 11.72 2.99 36.47
CA GLU A 51 11.94 3.05 37.92
C GLU A 51 11.72 1.68 38.58
N LYS A 52 10.66 0.96 38.19
CA LYS A 52 10.40 -0.40 38.68
C LYS A 52 11.49 -1.39 38.29
N CYS A 53 12.02 -1.32 37.06
CA CYS A 53 13.10 -2.20 36.62
C CYS A 53 14.35 -1.99 37.46
N PHE A 54 14.73 -0.74 37.72
CA PHE A 54 15.88 -0.45 38.59
C PHE A 54 15.65 -0.88 40.03
N LYS A 55 14.45 -0.67 40.59
CA LYS A 55 14.09 -1.22 41.92
C LYS A 55 14.12 -2.75 41.98
N ARG A 56 13.73 -3.44 40.91
CA ARG A 56 13.86 -4.91 40.79
C ARG A 56 15.33 -5.31 40.79
N ALA A 57 16.20 -4.59 40.09
CA ALA A 57 17.64 -4.85 40.11
C ALA A 57 18.20 -4.75 41.55
N LEU A 58 17.80 -3.73 42.31
CA LEU A 58 18.19 -3.54 43.71
C LEU A 58 17.71 -4.65 44.66
N ALA A 59 16.67 -5.40 44.30
CA ALA A 59 16.22 -6.56 45.08
C ALA A 59 17.17 -7.77 44.94
N PHE A 60 17.95 -7.82 43.86
CA PHE A 60 18.98 -8.84 43.60
C PHE A 60 20.37 -8.39 44.03
N ASP A 61 20.70 -7.12 43.83
CA ASP A 61 21.96 -6.51 44.24
C ASP A 61 21.71 -5.10 44.82
N SER A 62 21.65 -5.01 46.15
CA SER A 62 21.40 -3.75 46.86
C SER A 62 22.57 -2.77 46.79
N ASP A 63 23.77 -3.26 46.44
CA ASP A 63 25.00 -2.48 46.38
C ASP A 63 25.31 -2.01 44.95
N CYS A 64 24.41 -2.27 43.99
CA CYS A 64 24.54 -1.83 42.60
C CYS A 64 24.33 -0.32 42.47
N ALA A 65 25.43 0.44 42.40
CA ALA A 65 25.40 1.91 42.24
C ALA A 65 24.62 2.37 41.00
N PHE A 66 24.75 1.67 39.86
CA PHE A 66 24.05 2.00 38.62
C PHE A 66 22.53 1.82 38.74
N ALA A 67 22.06 0.86 39.53
CA ALA A 67 20.63 0.66 39.76
C ALA A 67 20.03 1.80 40.61
N HIS A 68 20.72 2.23 41.67
CA HIS A 68 20.32 3.41 42.46
C HIS A 68 20.31 4.69 41.60
N TRP A 69 21.35 4.89 40.79
CA TRP A 69 21.40 5.95 39.79
C TRP A 69 20.20 5.89 38.84
N GLY A 70 19.86 4.70 38.35
CA GLY A 70 18.74 4.50 37.41
C GLY A 70 17.39 4.85 38.01
N VAL A 71 17.16 4.55 39.31
CA VAL A 71 15.96 5.01 40.03
C VAL A 71 15.88 6.53 40.02
N ALA A 72 16.97 7.22 40.35
CA ALA A 72 17.02 8.68 40.32
C ALA A 72 16.81 9.21 38.89
N TYR A 73 17.49 8.66 37.88
CA TYR A 73 17.37 9.10 36.49
C TYR A 73 15.93 8.96 35.98
N ALA A 74 15.26 7.84 36.28
CA ALA A 74 13.87 7.61 35.91
C ALA A 74 12.89 8.59 36.58
N LEU A 75 13.20 9.11 37.77
CA LEU A 75 12.38 10.10 38.46
C LEU A 75 12.54 11.53 37.93
N GLY A 76 13.67 11.82 37.26
CA GLY A 76 13.96 13.14 36.71
C GLY A 76 13.08 13.51 35.51
N PRO A 77 13.13 14.78 35.07
CA PRO A 77 12.42 15.24 33.87
C PRO A 77 12.96 14.55 32.62
N ASN A 78 12.23 14.63 31.51
CA ASN A 78 12.74 14.28 30.19
C ASN A 78 12.21 15.28 29.15
N TYR A 79 12.57 15.08 27.89
CA TYR A 79 12.16 15.96 26.79
C TYR A 79 10.64 16.21 26.72
N ASN A 80 9.83 15.18 27.00
CA ASN A 80 8.36 15.24 26.98
C ASN A 80 7.74 15.69 28.31
N VAL A 81 8.45 15.53 29.43
CA VAL A 81 7.98 15.87 30.78
C VAL A 81 9.00 16.79 31.44
N PRO A 82 9.02 18.09 31.10
CA PRO A 82 9.88 19.05 31.75
C PRO A 82 9.48 19.22 33.23
N TRP A 83 10.37 19.82 34.03
CA TRP A 83 10.13 20.06 35.45
C TRP A 83 8.81 20.78 35.74
N ASP A 84 8.40 21.74 34.90
CA ASP A 84 7.15 22.49 35.05
C ASP A 84 5.89 21.63 34.92
N SER A 85 5.98 20.47 34.25
CA SER A 85 4.85 19.56 34.03
C SER A 85 4.71 18.51 35.14
N ILE A 86 5.58 18.51 36.15
CA ILE A 86 5.58 17.54 37.25
C ILE A 86 4.70 18.04 38.40
N ASP A 87 3.55 17.38 38.62
CA ASP A 87 2.56 17.72 39.66
C ASP A 87 3.16 17.82 41.09
N LYS A 88 3.92 16.80 41.52
CA LYS A 88 4.52 16.73 42.87
C LYS A 88 6.03 16.93 42.85
N ILE A 89 6.47 18.08 42.33
CA ILE A 89 7.89 18.36 42.08
C ILE A 89 8.79 18.19 43.32
N GLU A 90 8.35 18.65 44.49
CA GLU A 90 9.12 18.55 45.74
C GLU A 90 9.30 17.10 46.20
N ASP A 91 8.26 16.27 46.08
CA ASP A 91 8.33 14.84 46.42
C ASP A 91 9.26 14.11 45.45
N THR A 92 9.08 14.33 44.15
CA THR A 92 9.94 13.75 43.10
C THR A 92 11.41 14.14 43.32
N ALA A 93 11.69 15.40 43.61
CA ALA A 93 13.05 15.86 43.89
C ALA A 93 13.64 15.23 45.14
N ARG A 94 12.84 15.09 46.20
CA ARG A 94 13.26 14.42 47.45
C ARG A 94 13.57 12.94 47.23
N ARG A 95 12.72 12.22 46.50
CA ARG A 95 12.93 10.80 46.15
C ARG A 95 14.16 10.62 45.25
N GLY A 96 14.34 11.48 44.26
CA GLY A 96 15.52 11.49 43.39
C GLY A 96 16.82 11.71 44.17
N ARG A 97 16.88 12.74 45.03
CA ARG A 97 18.04 12.99 45.91
C ARG A 97 18.34 11.81 46.82
N ARG A 98 17.31 11.22 47.43
CA ARG A 98 17.49 10.03 48.28
C ARG A 98 18.14 8.88 47.51
N ALA A 99 17.67 8.58 46.31
CA ALA A 99 18.26 7.54 45.47
C ALA A 99 19.72 7.85 45.07
N ILE A 100 20.08 9.13 44.89
CA ILE A 100 21.46 9.54 44.62
C ILE A 100 22.35 9.37 45.85
N GLU A 101 21.88 9.73 47.05
CA GLU A 101 22.62 9.49 48.29
C GLU A 101 22.82 7.99 48.55
N GLU A 102 21.81 7.16 48.25
CA GLU A 102 21.92 5.70 48.28
C GLU A 102 22.96 5.20 47.23
N ALA A 103 23.00 5.78 46.03
CA ALA A 103 24.02 5.46 45.01
C ALA A 103 25.44 5.83 45.47
N LYS A 104 25.63 7.01 46.06
CA LYS A 104 26.93 7.49 46.56
C LYS A 104 27.46 6.61 47.70
N ALA A 105 26.58 6.09 48.56
CA ALA A 105 26.97 5.22 49.66
C ALA A 105 27.66 3.92 49.18
N VAL A 106 27.36 3.45 47.97
CA VAL A 106 27.87 2.19 47.39
C VAL A 106 28.81 2.38 46.19
N VAL A 107 29.08 3.62 45.78
CA VAL A 107 29.84 3.95 44.55
C VAL A 107 31.34 3.63 44.61
N GLN A 108 31.88 3.32 45.80
CA GLN A 108 33.32 3.08 45.97
C GLN A 108 33.84 1.95 45.09
N ASN A 109 33.03 0.92 44.88
CA ASN A 109 33.36 -0.26 44.06
C ASN A 109 32.85 -0.16 42.61
N ALA A 110 32.17 0.92 42.22
CA ALA A 110 31.58 1.10 40.89
C ALA A 110 32.63 1.36 39.80
N LEU A 111 32.26 1.15 38.54
CA LEU A 111 33.12 1.51 37.41
C LEU A 111 33.36 3.03 37.37
N PRO A 112 34.51 3.52 36.84
CA PRO A 112 34.79 4.94 36.75
C PRO A 112 33.66 5.75 36.08
N VAL A 113 33.09 5.22 35.00
CA VAL A 113 31.95 5.85 34.29
C VAL A 113 30.68 5.90 35.14
N GLU A 114 30.39 4.86 35.92
CA GLU A 114 29.21 4.82 36.80
C GLU A 114 29.35 5.84 37.93
N ARG A 115 30.55 6.00 38.50
CA ARG A 115 30.84 7.01 39.51
C ARG A 115 30.61 8.43 38.95
N ALA A 116 31.16 8.70 37.77
CA ALA A 116 30.99 9.98 37.11
C ALA A 116 29.50 10.30 36.80
N LEU A 117 28.72 9.29 36.41
CA LEU A 117 27.27 9.43 36.18
C LEU A 117 26.49 9.73 37.47
N VAL A 118 26.84 9.09 38.60
CA VAL A 118 26.25 9.37 39.92
C VAL A 118 26.54 10.81 40.35
N GLU A 119 27.80 11.24 40.24
CA GLU A 119 28.21 12.61 40.58
C GLU A 119 27.53 13.65 39.70
N ALA A 120 27.37 13.38 38.39
CA ALA A 120 26.68 14.29 37.50
C ALA A 120 25.18 14.41 37.81
N LEU A 121 24.51 13.29 38.12
CA LEU A 121 23.06 13.27 38.34
C LEU A 121 22.63 14.03 39.59
N GLU A 122 23.51 14.20 40.58
CA GLU A 122 23.28 15.07 41.75
C GLU A 122 22.83 16.47 41.35
N HIS A 123 23.42 17.02 40.29
CA HIS A 123 23.11 18.35 39.80
C HIS A 123 21.73 18.48 39.14
N ARG A 124 21.05 17.36 38.84
CA ARG A 124 19.71 17.36 38.23
C ARG A 124 18.63 17.71 39.25
N PHE A 125 18.85 17.45 40.54
CA PHE A 125 17.82 17.59 41.57
C PHE A 125 18.08 18.78 42.51
N PRO A 126 17.09 19.67 42.71
CA PRO A 126 17.24 20.80 43.62
C PRO A 126 17.31 20.39 45.09
N THR A 127 18.04 21.16 45.90
CA THR A 127 18.26 20.87 47.32
C THR A 127 17.26 21.54 48.26
N GLU A 128 16.95 22.83 48.07
CA GLU A 128 16.13 23.62 49.02
C GLU A 128 15.17 24.65 48.40
N ASN A 129 15.56 25.37 47.34
CA ASN A 129 14.72 26.42 46.75
C ASN A 129 13.97 25.91 45.50
N PHE A 130 12.68 25.59 45.65
CA PHE A 130 11.82 25.15 44.54
C PHE A 130 11.22 26.30 43.72
N ASP A 131 11.37 27.54 44.20
CA ASP A 131 10.96 28.76 43.50
C ASP A 131 12.07 29.29 42.54
N GLU A 132 13.26 28.67 42.52
CA GLU A 132 14.30 29.04 41.57
C GLU A 132 13.93 28.62 40.14
N ASP A 133 14.48 29.33 39.15
CA ASP A 133 14.21 29.03 37.74
C ASP A 133 14.67 27.61 37.41
N LYS A 134 13.71 26.76 37.02
CA LYS A 134 13.94 25.33 36.75
C LYS A 134 14.90 25.11 35.58
N ALA A 135 15.05 26.10 34.69
CA ALA A 135 16.05 26.07 33.63
C ALA A 135 17.49 25.96 34.20
N ILE A 136 17.74 26.54 35.38
CA ILE A 136 19.04 26.46 36.06
C ILE A 136 19.36 25.02 36.46
N TRP A 137 18.37 24.20 36.84
CA TRP A 137 18.58 22.79 37.19
C TRP A 137 19.05 21.97 35.99
N ASN A 138 18.40 22.16 34.83
CA ASN A 138 18.80 21.50 33.59
C ASN A 138 20.20 21.96 33.14
N GLN A 139 20.52 23.24 33.29
CA GLN A 139 21.86 23.76 32.99
C GLN A 139 22.93 23.11 33.87
N ARG A 140 22.73 23.06 35.20
CA ARG A 140 23.68 22.44 36.14
C ARG A 140 23.94 20.97 35.78
N TYR A 141 22.90 20.22 35.42
CA TYR A 141 23.03 18.82 34.99
C TYR A 141 23.74 18.67 33.64
N ALA A 142 23.40 19.51 32.66
CA ALA A 142 24.06 19.50 31.34
C ALA A 142 25.56 19.81 31.44
N ASP A 143 25.93 20.81 32.25
CA ASP A 143 27.34 21.17 32.51
C ASP A 143 28.11 20.04 33.19
N ALA A 144 27.46 19.31 34.10
CA ALA A 144 28.05 18.13 34.74
C ALA A 144 28.22 16.98 33.75
N MET A 145 27.20 16.68 32.95
CA MET A 145 27.26 15.64 31.91
C MET A 145 28.26 15.97 30.79
N GLU A 146 28.52 17.24 30.49
CA GLU A 146 29.56 17.63 29.53
C GLU A 146 30.95 17.14 29.99
N LYS A 147 31.24 17.20 31.30
CA LYS A 147 32.49 16.68 31.87
C LYS A 147 32.57 15.16 31.72
N VAL A 148 31.48 14.45 32.03
CA VAL A 148 31.38 12.99 31.87
C VAL A 148 31.60 12.58 30.41
N TYR A 149 30.95 13.26 29.47
CA TYR A 149 31.10 12.96 28.04
C TYR A 149 32.52 13.23 27.53
N LYS A 150 33.21 14.27 28.02
CA LYS A 150 34.61 14.52 27.64
C LYS A 150 35.55 13.41 28.11
N GLU A 151 35.31 12.86 29.31
CA GLU A 151 36.11 11.77 29.87
C GLU A 151 35.79 10.41 29.23
N PHE A 152 34.50 10.11 29.01
CA PHE A 152 34.00 8.82 28.53
C PHE A 152 33.38 8.91 27.13
N SER A 153 33.98 9.70 26.24
CA SER A 153 33.39 10.03 24.93
C SER A 153 33.19 8.84 23.98
N ASP A 154 33.72 7.66 24.33
CA ASP A 154 33.61 6.42 23.59
C ASP A 154 32.47 5.52 24.08
N ASP A 155 31.87 5.82 25.24
CA ASP A 155 30.67 5.15 25.75
C ASP A 155 29.43 5.74 25.05
N VAL A 156 28.72 4.88 24.31
CA VAL A 156 27.54 5.27 23.53
C VAL A 156 26.34 5.66 24.41
N ASP A 157 26.17 5.05 25.59
CA ASP A 157 25.10 5.46 26.51
C ASP A 157 25.43 6.82 27.14
N VAL A 158 26.70 7.11 27.44
CA VAL A 158 27.11 8.45 27.92
C VAL A 158 26.81 9.51 26.87
N ALA A 159 27.05 9.22 25.59
CA ALA A 159 26.69 10.11 24.50
C ALA A 159 25.17 10.37 24.44
N VAL A 160 24.34 9.34 24.64
CA VAL A 160 22.87 9.46 24.73
C VAL A 160 22.47 10.33 25.92
N LEU A 161 22.98 10.03 27.12
CA LEU A 161 22.64 10.76 28.34
C LEU A 161 23.06 12.23 28.29
N TYR A 162 24.19 12.53 27.66
CA TYR A 162 24.62 13.91 27.46
C TYR A 162 23.75 14.63 26.42
N ALA A 163 23.41 13.97 25.29
CA ALA A 163 22.47 14.53 24.32
C ALA A 163 21.09 14.81 24.93
N ASP A 164 20.57 13.89 25.75
CA ASP A 164 19.35 14.09 26.55
C ASP A 164 19.46 15.33 27.43
N ALA A 165 20.55 15.47 28.20
CA ALA A 165 20.77 16.63 29.06
C ALA A 165 20.78 17.95 28.27
N LEU A 166 21.42 17.98 27.10
CA LEU A 166 21.43 19.15 26.21
C LEU A 166 20.04 19.48 25.65
N MET A 167 19.26 18.46 25.25
CA MET A 167 17.91 18.66 24.72
C MET A 167 16.93 19.16 25.79
N ASN A 168 17.12 18.76 27.06
CA ASN A 168 16.31 19.21 28.19
C ASN A 168 16.58 20.68 28.59
N LEU A 169 17.56 21.37 28.01
CA LEU A 169 17.73 22.82 28.20
C LEU A 169 16.58 23.61 27.57
N THR A 170 16.09 23.15 26.42
CA THR A 170 15.05 23.81 25.63
C THR A 170 14.06 22.76 25.06
N PRO A 171 13.33 22.03 25.92
CA PRO A 171 12.38 21.02 25.49
C PRO A 171 11.35 21.64 24.55
N TRP A 172 11.04 20.95 23.44
CA TRP A 172 10.16 21.41 22.35
C TRP A 172 10.56 22.75 21.70
N ARG A 173 11.78 23.23 21.94
CA ARG A 173 12.35 24.47 21.38
C ARG A 173 13.79 24.25 20.89
N LEU A 174 14.05 23.11 20.23
CA LEU A 174 15.37 22.78 19.67
C LEU A 174 15.64 23.52 18.35
N TRP A 175 14.59 23.77 17.58
CA TRP A 175 14.65 24.49 16.31
C TRP A 175 13.63 25.63 16.30
N ASP A 176 14.01 26.76 15.72
CA ASP A 176 13.10 27.84 15.42
C ASP A 176 12.41 27.55 14.08
N LEU A 177 11.13 27.19 14.12
CA LEU A 177 10.37 26.80 12.93
C LEU A 177 10.36 27.88 11.84
N PRO A 178 10.07 29.17 12.13
CA PRO A 178 10.02 30.20 11.09
C PRO A 178 11.34 30.39 10.34
N SER A 179 12.49 30.40 11.03
CA SER A 179 13.80 30.57 10.39
C SER A 179 14.43 29.27 9.90
N GLY A 180 13.97 28.12 10.41
CA GLY A 180 14.58 26.80 10.17
C GLY A 180 15.97 26.64 10.80
N LYS A 181 16.39 27.57 11.67
CA LYS A 181 17.68 27.52 12.36
C LYS A 181 17.53 26.84 13.73
N PRO A 182 18.62 26.33 14.31
CA PRO A 182 18.62 25.99 15.74
C PRO A 182 18.14 27.18 16.56
N ALA A 183 17.32 26.93 17.59
CA ALA A 183 16.89 28.00 18.50
C ALA A 183 18.12 28.62 19.19
N SER A 184 18.11 29.93 19.41
CA SER A 184 19.30 30.67 19.87
C SER A 184 19.75 30.29 21.28
N ASP A 185 18.82 29.84 22.12
CA ASP A 185 19.05 29.35 23.48
C ASP A 185 19.28 27.84 23.55
N ALA A 186 19.20 27.12 22.42
CA ALA A 186 19.32 25.67 22.36
C ALA A 186 20.74 25.22 21.97
N ARG A 187 21.22 24.15 22.62
CA ARG A 187 22.48 23.47 22.26
C ARG A 187 22.29 22.37 21.21
N THR A 188 21.37 22.61 20.27
CA THR A 188 20.93 21.63 19.25
C THR A 188 22.06 21.10 18.39
N LEU A 189 22.98 21.96 17.94
CA LEU A 189 24.11 21.52 17.10
C LEU A 189 25.14 20.70 17.88
N ASP A 190 25.29 20.98 19.17
CA ASP A 190 26.18 20.20 20.04
C ASP A 190 25.60 18.81 20.29
N ALA A 191 24.30 18.73 20.61
CA ALA A 191 23.59 17.46 20.72
C ALA A 191 23.66 16.66 19.40
N LYS A 192 23.49 17.34 18.25
CA LYS A 192 23.60 16.70 16.94
C LYS A 192 25.00 16.13 16.70
N ALA A 193 26.05 16.90 17.00
CA ALA A 193 27.42 16.45 16.82
C ALA A 193 27.76 15.23 17.68
N VAL A 194 27.24 15.18 18.92
CA VAL A 194 27.37 14.02 19.82
C VAL A 194 26.68 12.79 19.23
N LEU A 195 25.42 12.91 18.83
CA LEU A 195 24.64 11.81 18.28
C LEU A 195 25.18 11.32 16.93
N ASP A 196 25.54 12.23 16.01
CA ASP A 196 26.14 11.87 14.71
C ASP A 196 27.43 11.08 14.90
N ARG A 197 28.31 11.54 15.80
CA ARG A 197 29.57 10.85 16.09
C ARG A 197 29.33 9.46 16.67
N ALA A 198 28.39 9.32 17.61
CA ALA A 198 28.09 8.05 18.25
C ALA A 198 27.42 7.06 17.28
N MET A 199 26.47 7.52 16.45
CA MET A 199 25.82 6.70 15.42
C MET A 199 26.79 6.22 14.33
N ALA A 200 27.84 6.99 14.02
CA ALA A 200 28.85 6.60 13.04
C ALA A 200 29.80 5.50 13.54
N ARG A 201 29.75 5.12 14.82
CA ARG A 201 30.56 4.02 15.38
C ARG A 201 29.94 2.66 15.09
N ASP A 202 30.76 1.63 15.20
CA ASP A 202 30.28 0.26 15.10
C ASP A 202 29.24 -0.03 16.20
N GLY A 203 28.10 -0.63 15.83
CA GLY A 203 26.96 -0.82 16.74
C GLY A 203 26.08 0.42 17.00
N GLY A 204 26.51 1.63 16.60
CA GLY A 204 25.78 2.88 16.91
C GLY A 204 24.39 2.95 16.28
N MET A 205 24.26 2.46 15.04
CA MET A 205 22.98 2.37 14.33
C MET A 205 22.07 1.22 14.81
N GLN A 206 22.47 0.49 15.85
CA GLN A 206 21.67 -0.54 16.54
C GLN A 206 21.30 -0.13 17.98
N HIS A 207 21.74 1.04 18.43
CA HIS A 207 21.53 1.48 19.80
C HIS A 207 20.18 2.22 19.95
N PRO A 208 19.24 1.73 20.78
CA PRO A 208 17.88 2.28 20.85
C PRO A 208 17.85 3.75 21.29
N GLY A 209 18.63 4.12 22.32
CA GLY A 209 18.70 5.51 22.81
C GLY A 209 19.20 6.53 21.79
N LEU A 210 20.30 6.23 21.07
CA LEU A 210 20.86 7.11 20.04
C LEU A 210 19.84 7.38 18.93
N LEU A 211 19.24 6.32 18.40
CA LEU A 211 18.28 6.45 17.31
C LEU A 211 17.04 7.23 17.76
N HIS A 212 16.54 6.97 18.97
CA HIS A 212 15.35 7.64 19.48
C HIS A 212 15.58 9.14 19.72
N LEU A 213 16.65 9.52 20.41
CA LEU A 213 16.96 10.94 20.63
C LEU A 213 17.29 11.68 19.34
N TYR A 214 17.90 11.01 18.35
CA TYR A 214 18.17 11.63 17.05
C TYR A 214 16.88 11.94 16.27
N ILE A 215 15.84 11.11 16.41
CA ILE A 215 14.52 11.38 15.83
C ILE A 215 13.95 12.66 16.45
N HIS A 216 13.89 12.73 17.78
CA HIS A 216 13.39 13.93 18.49
C HIS A 216 14.22 15.19 18.23
N LEU A 217 15.54 15.04 18.09
CA LEU A 217 16.39 16.16 17.74
C LEU A 217 16.08 16.71 16.34
N MET A 218 15.66 15.87 15.39
CA MET A 218 15.53 16.24 13.99
C MET A 218 14.09 16.52 13.54
N GLU A 219 13.06 16.13 14.29
CA GLU A 219 11.64 16.22 13.88
C GLU A 219 11.18 17.66 13.59
N MET A 220 11.66 18.64 14.36
CA MET A 220 11.39 20.07 14.16
C MET A 220 12.31 20.75 13.14
N SER A 221 13.36 20.06 12.69
CA SER A 221 14.41 20.63 11.85
C SER A 221 13.90 21.00 10.45
N PRO A 222 14.66 21.77 9.64
CA PRO A 222 14.35 21.96 8.23
C PRO A 222 14.58 20.68 7.39
N THR A 223 15.21 19.64 7.96
CA THR A 223 15.54 18.38 7.29
C THR A 223 15.18 17.16 8.14
N PRO A 224 13.90 16.98 8.52
CA PRO A 224 13.46 15.85 9.35
C PRO A 224 13.69 14.50 8.65
N GLU A 225 13.77 14.49 7.32
CA GLU A 225 14.08 13.28 6.54
C GLU A 225 15.44 12.68 6.89
N ALA A 226 16.36 13.46 7.46
CA ALA A 226 17.65 12.98 7.92
C ALA A 226 17.53 11.90 9.02
N ALA A 227 16.43 11.89 9.77
CA ALA A 227 16.15 10.87 10.79
C ALA A 227 15.44 9.63 10.25
N LEU A 228 15.09 9.56 8.96
CA LEU A 228 14.34 8.40 8.43
C LEU A 228 15.08 7.07 8.56
N ASP A 229 16.40 7.04 8.39
CA ASP A 229 17.17 5.80 8.57
C ASP A 229 17.15 5.36 10.04
N ALA A 230 17.35 6.30 10.97
CA ALA A 230 17.26 6.04 12.41
C ALA A 230 15.86 5.52 12.80
N ALA A 231 14.80 6.19 12.33
CA ALA A 231 13.41 5.79 12.57
C ALA A 231 13.08 4.42 11.98
N ASN A 232 13.57 4.09 10.79
CA ASN A 232 13.33 2.77 10.18
C ASN A 232 14.01 1.64 10.96
N ARG A 233 15.24 1.87 11.45
CA ARG A 233 16.01 0.87 12.22
C ARG A 233 15.43 0.66 13.62
N LEU A 234 15.03 1.73 14.30
CA LEU A 234 14.49 1.67 15.65
C LEU A 234 13.28 0.72 15.77
N ARG A 235 12.42 0.65 14.74
CA ARG A 235 11.20 -0.20 14.75
C ARG A 235 11.45 -1.67 15.10
N GLY A 236 12.60 -2.21 14.70
CA GLY A 236 12.93 -3.63 14.89
C GLY A 236 13.79 -3.93 16.12
N ILE A 237 14.37 -2.92 16.76
CA ILE A 237 15.39 -3.09 17.81
C ILE A 237 14.75 -3.34 19.18
N VAL A 238 13.64 -2.65 19.50
CA VAL A 238 12.95 -2.70 20.80
C VAL A 238 11.43 -2.82 20.57
N PRO A 239 10.92 -3.99 20.14
CA PRO A 239 9.56 -4.13 19.62
C PRO A 239 8.45 -3.70 20.58
N ASP A 240 8.59 -4.02 21.87
CA ASP A 240 7.57 -3.70 22.88
C ASP A 240 7.76 -2.32 23.54
N SER A 241 8.67 -1.45 23.03
CA SER A 241 8.91 -0.11 23.62
C SER A 241 8.21 1.05 22.89
N GLY A 242 7.43 0.78 21.84
CA GLY A 242 6.42 1.75 21.38
C GLY A 242 6.79 2.72 20.23
N HIS A 243 7.77 2.42 19.36
CA HIS A 243 8.30 3.42 18.39
C HIS A 243 7.78 3.35 16.93
N SER A 244 6.72 2.58 16.66
CA SER A 244 6.12 2.44 15.31
C SER A 244 4.61 2.44 15.44
N ASN A 245 3.88 3.51 15.07
CA ASN A 245 2.49 3.79 15.50
C ASN A 245 1.53 2.58 15.56
N ARG A 246 1.58 1.63 14.62
CA ARG A 246 0.73 0.42 14.67
C ARG A 246 1.26 -0.65 15.62
N GLU A 247 2.57 -0.88 15.64
CA GLU A 247 3.23 -1.83 16.54
C GLU A 247 3.30 -1.26 17.97
N ALA A 248 3.42 0.06 18.09
CA ALA A 248 3.33 0.82 19.32
C ALA A 248 1.97 0.65 19.98
N ILE A 249 0.87 0.78 19.24
CA ILE A 249 -0.46 0.46 19.77
C ILE A 249 -0.54 -1.00 20.26
N VAL A 250 0.13 -1.94 19.59
CA VAL A 250 0.15 -3.35 20.05
C VAL A 250 0.96 -3.50 21.35
N ALA A 251 2.11 -2.83 21.45
CA ALA A 251 2.92 -2.78 22.65
C ALA A 251 2.17 -2.11 23.83
N ASP A 252 1.45 -1.03 23.55
CA ASP A 252 0.59 -0.30 24.49
C ASP A 252 -0.52 -1.20 25.05
N GLU A 253 -1.17 -2.00 24.21
CA GLU A 253 -2.19 -2.94 24.65
C GLU A 253 -1.61 -4.05 25.52
N LYS A 254 -0.38 -4.51 25.22
CA LYS A 254 0.34 -5.45 26.08
C LYS A 254 0.67 -4.83 27.44
N PHE A 255 1.09 -3.56 27.45
CA PHE A 255 1.34 -2.81 28.68
C PHE A 255 0.06 -2.62 29.49
N LEU A 256 -1.03 -2.16 28.86
CA LEU A 256 -2.33 -1.99 29.51
C LEU A 256 -2.82 -3.30 30.15
N ALA A 257 -2.75 -4.42 29.42
CA ALA A 257 -3.22 -5.71 29.90
C ALA A 257 -2.46 -6.18 31.16
N ARG A 258 -1.21 -5.76 31.34
CA ARG A 258 -0.38 -6.13 32.48
C ARG A 258 -0.49 -5.13 33.64
N GLU A 259 -0.49 -3.86 33.32
CA GLU A 259 -0.26 -2.77 34.29
C GLU A 259 -1.54 -1.99 34.66
N GLY A 260 -2.61 -2.14 33.88
CA GLY A 260 -3.86 -1.41 34.07
C GLY A 260 -3.86 0.01 33.48
N ALA A 261 -5.03 0.64 33.48
CA ALA A 261 -5.27 1.92 32.78
C ALA A 261 -5.00 3.18 33.63
N LEU A 262 -4.97 3.07 34.97
CA LEU A 262 -4.86 4.19 35.90
C LEU A 262 -3.41 4.66 36.08
N LYS A 263 -2.74 5.07 35.00
CA LYS A 263 -1.32 5.44 34.99
C LYS A 263 -1.04 6.61 34.06
N PHE A 264 0.07 7.32 34.29
CA PHE A 264 0.54 8.40 33.42
C PHE A 264 0.73 7.92 31.97
N TYR A 265 1.22 6.69 31.80
CA TYR A 265 1.48 6.10 30.48
C TYR A 265 0.25 6.07 29.55
N THR A 266 -0.98 6.17 30.10
CA THR A 266 -2.19 6.31 29.29
C THR A 266 -2.14 7.52 28.36
N LEU A 267 -1.46 8.61 28.73
CA LEU A 267 -1.23 9.76 27.85
C LEU A 267 -0.47 9.37 26.57
N TYR A 268 0.64 8.63 26.69
CA TYR A 268 1.41 8.14 25.53
C TYR A 268 0.61 7.15 24.68
N ARG A 269 -0.24 6.33 25.29
CA ARG A 269 -1.16 5.47 24.54
C ARG A 269 -2.12 6.30 23.68
N MET A 270 -2.66 7.39 24.23
CA MET A 270 -3.56 8.29 23.51
C MET A 270 -2.83 9.01 22.37
N HIS A 271 -1.57 9.38 22.60
CA HIS A 271 -0.67 9.93 21.58
C HIS A 271 -0.48 8.99 20.38
N ASN A 272 -0.26 7.70 20.62
CA ASN A 272 -0.08 6.72 19.56
C ASN A 272 -1.36 6.54 18.70
N TYR A 273 -2.54 6.60 19.34
CA TYR A 273 -3.80 6.66 18.60
C TYR A 273 -3.95 7.97 17.83
N HIS A 274 -3.57 9.11 18.40
CA HIS A 274 -3.58 10.41 17.74
C HIS A 274 -2.74 10.39 16.46
N PHE A 275 -1.52 9.86 16.52
CA PHE A 275 -0.66 9.63 15.34
C PHE A 275 -1.34 8.77 14.27
N ARG A 276 -1.96 7.65 14.66
CA ARG A 276 -2.68 6.79 13.71
C ARG A 276 -3.85 7.52 13.06
N ILE A 277 -4.60 8.34 13.81
CA ILE A 277 -5.69 9.17 13.29
C ILE A 277 -5.15 10.18 12.29
N TYR A 278 -4.12 10.95 12.66
CA TYR A 278 -3.56 12.00 11.82
C TYR A 278 -3.03 11.45 10.49
N CYS A 279 -2.21 10.39 10.52
CA CYS A 279 -1.72 9.73 9.31
C CYS A 279 -2.86 9.18 8.44
N ALA A 280 -3.88 8.55 9.06
CA ALA A 280 -5.02 8.00 8.34
C ALA A 280 -5.87 9.11 7.67
N MET A 281 -6.05 10.24 8.35
CA MET A 281 -6.73 11.41 7.78
C MET A 281 -6.01 11.92 6.54
N PHE A 282 -4.68 12.08 6.57
CA PHE A 282 -3.88 12.55 5.44
C PHE A 282 -3.77 11.54 4.28
N ALA A 283 -3.88 10.25 4.58
CA ALA A 283 -3.91 9.17 3.58
C ALA A 283 -5.30 8.92 2.97
N GLY A 284 -6.35 9.61 3.44
CA GLY A 284 -7.72 9.37 2.98
C GLY A 284 -8.28 8.02 3.43
N GLN A 285 -7.85 7.52 4.59
CA GLN A 285 -8.25 6.23 5.16
C GLN A 285 -9.24 6.44 6.34
N SER A 286 -10.52 6.46 6.02
CA SER A 286 -11.62 6.69 6.97
C SER A 286 -11.76 5.60 8.02
N LYS A 287 -11.59 4.33 7.64
CA LYS A 287 -11.78 3.19 8.56
C LYS A 287 -10.77 3.20 9.71
N PRO A 288 -9.44 3.23 9.47
CA PRO A 288 -8.48 3.25 10.58
C PRO A 288 -8.58 4.52 11.44
N ALA A 289 -8.96 5.67 10.87
CA ALA A 289 -9.20 6.89 11.64
C ALA A 289 -10.39 6.74 12.61
N LEU A 290 -11.53 6.25 12.12
CA LEU A 290 -12.73 6.03 12.94
C LEU A 290 -12.52 4.93 13.99
N GLU A 291 -11.82 3.85 13.63
CA GLU A 291 -11.45 2.78 14.56
C GLU A 291 -10.59 3.33 15.71
N SER A 292 -9.59 4.14 15.40
CA SER A 292 -8.68 4.70 16.42
C SER A 292 -9.39 5.72 17.32
N ALA A 293 -10.27 6.55 16.76
CA ALA A 293 -11.11 7.45 17.54
C ALA A 293 -12.05 6.68 18.49
N ALA A 294 -12.57 5.52 18.06
CA ALA A 294 -13.35 4.64 18.92
C ALA A 294 -12.50 4.05 20.06
N ARG A 295 -11.28 3.62 19.77
CA ARG A 295 -10.34 3.09 20.78
C ARG A 295 -9.96 4.12 21.84
N ILE A 296 -9.78 5.39 21.47
CA ILE A 296 -9.54 6.47 22.45
C ILE A 296 -10.69 6.55 23.45
N MET A 297 -11.94 6.56 22.98
CA MET A 297 -13.11 6.62 23.87
C MET A 297 -13.20 5.41 24.80
N GLU A 298 -12.84 4.21 24.33
CA GLU A 298 -12.79 3.00 25.16
C GLU A 298 -11.65 3.06 26.21
N ALA A 299 -10.52 3.66 25.84
CA ALA A 299 -9.32 3.69 26.66
C ALA A 299 -9.32 4.80 27.72
N VAL A 300 -10.21 5.79 27.61
CA VAL A 300 -10.35 6.92 28.55
C VAL A 300 -11.73 6.90 29.22
N PRO A 301 -11.99 5.95 30.14
CA PRO A 301 -13.20 5.97 30.95
C PRO A 301 -13.23 7.20 31.86
N GLU A 302 -14.45 7.65 32.19
CA GLU A 302 -14.69 8.80 33.08
C GLU A 302 -13.93 8.72 34.41
N SER A 303 -13.77 7.51 34.96
CA SER A 303 -13.02 7.28 36.20
C SER A 303 -11.56 7.74 36.13
N ILE A 304 -10.94 7.73 34.94
CA ILE A 304 -9.59 8.29 34.75
C ILE A 304 -9.66 9.81 34.76
N LEU A 305 -10.62 10.40 34.05
CA LEU A 305 -10.75 11.85 33.95
C LEU A 305 -11.04 12.51 35.30
N ARG A 306 -11.71 11.80 36.22
CA ARG A 306 -11.97 12.31 37.58
C ARG A 306 -10.77 12.26 38.53
N LEU A 307 -9.61 11.76 38.10
CA LEU A 307 -8.39 11.83 38.90
C LEU A 307 -7.85 13.27 38.92
N GLU A 308 -7.72 13.82 40.13
CA GLU A 308 -7.22 15.18 40.36
C GLU A 308 -5.69 15.25 40.43
N SER A 309 -5.02 14.16 40.81
CA SER A 309 -3.55 14.08 40.90
C SER A 309 -3.06 12.71 40.41
N PRO A 310 -2.38 12.66 39.25
CA PRO A 310 -2.21 13.76 38.31
C PRO A 310 -3.55 14.26 37.72
N PRO A 311 -3.64 15.52 37.25
CA PRO A 311 -4.87 16.11 36.70
C PRO A 311 -5.19 15.53 35.32
N MET A 312 -5.72 14.31 35.29
CA MET A 312 -5.89 13.55 34.05
C MET A 312 -6.88 14.21 33.08
N ALA A 313 -7.93 14.88 33.59
CA ALA A 313 -8.85 15.63 32.75
C ALA A 313 -8.10 16.66 31.89
N ASP A 314 -7.12 17.34 32.49
CA ASP A 314 -6.37 18.41 31.83
C ASP A 314 -5.48 17.90 30.70
N TRP A 315 -4.98 16.67 30.82
CA TRP A 315 -4.03 16.09 29.88
C TRP A 315 -4.66 15.23 28.79
N ILE A 316 -5.76 14.52 29.06
CA ILE A 316 -6.27 13.49 28.15
C ILE A 316 -7.71 13.64 27.68
N GLU A 317 -8.52 14.54 28.26
CA GLU A 317 -9.92 14.69 27.84
C GLU A 317 -10.04 15.15 26.38
N SER A 318 -9.14 16.03 25.94
CA SER A 318 -9.14 16.60 24.59
C SER A 318 -9.00 15.56 23.48
N PHE A 319 -8.35 14.41 23.73
CA PHE A 319 -8.24 13.32 22.75
C PHE A 319 -9.60 12.72 22.38
N ILE A 320 -10.57 12.73 23.29
CA ILE A 320 -11.93 12.22 23.02
C ILE A 320 -12.59 13.04 21.91
N SER A 321 -12.34 14.34 21.89
CA SER A 321 -12.87 15.27 20.89
C SER A 321 -12.34 15.02 19.47
N MET A 322 -11.23 14.28 19.30
CA MET A 322 -10.62 13.97 18.00
C MET A 322 -11.58 13.27 17.02
N ARG A 323 -12.59 12.55 17.54
CA ARG A 323 -13.66 11.97 16.72
C ARG A 323 -14.36 13.02 15.85
N VAL A 324 -14.53 14.24 16.35
CA VAL A 324 -15.17 15.34 15.60
C VAL A 324 -14.36 15.66 14.35
N HIS A 325 -13.04 15.86 14.48
CA HIS A 325 -12.15 16.10 13.34
C HIS A 325 -12.21 14.99 12.29
N VAL A 326 -12.23 13.73 12.73
CA VAL A 326 -12.35 12.57 11.84
C VAL A 326 -13.66 12.64 11.05
N LEU A 327 -14.78 12.90 11.72
CA LEU A 327 -16.08 12.98 11.06
C LEU A 327 -16.14 14.15 10.07
N ILE A 328 -15.57 15.32 10.39
CA ILE A 328 -15.50 16.48 9.48
C ILE A 328 -14.63 16.14 8.25
N ARG A 329 -13.42 15.60 8.46
CA ARG A 329 -12.49 15.25 7.38
C ARG A 329 -13.11 14.31 6.34
N PHE A 330 -13.96 13.39 6.78
CA PHE A 330 -14.61 12.41 5.92
C PHE A 330 -16.05 12.78 5.54
N GLY A 331 -16.49 14.01 5.82
CA GLY A 331 -17.81 14.51 5.42
C GLY A 331 -18.98 13.73 6.04
N ARG A 332 -18.80 13.17 7.23
CA ARG A 332 -19.81 12.40 7.97
C ARG A 332 -20.77 13.35 8.70
N TRP A 333 -21.43 14.21 7.93
CA TRP A 333 -22.26 15.30 8.45
C TRP A 333 -23.43 14.80 9.30
N GLN A 334 -24.11 13.74 8.87
CA GLN A 334 -25.23 13.18 9.62
C GLN A 334 -24.76 12.61 10.96
N ASP A 335 -23.65 11.87 10.97
CA ASP A 335 -23.07 11.33 12.21
C ASP A 335 -22.67 12.43 13.21
N LEU A 336 -22.24 13.61 12.73
CA LEU A 336 -21.96 14.78 13.59
C LEU A 336 -23.25 15.39 14.15
N ILE A 337 -24.27 15.54 13.31
CA ILE A 337 -25.59 16.02 13.73
C ILE A 337 -26.17 15.09 14.80
N ASP A 338 -26.00 13.78 14.65
CA ASP A 338 -26.51 12.77 15.58
C ASP A 338 -25.57 12.49 16.76
N LEU A 339 -24.37 13.10 16.80
CA LEU A 339 -23.41 12.89 17.87
C LEU A 339 -23.98 13.44 19.19
N PRO A 340 -24.20 12.64 20.24
CA PRO A 340 -24.73 13.14 21.50
C PRO A 340 -23.70 14.03 22.21
N LEU A 341 -24.19 15.01 22.96
CA LEU A 341 -23.36 15.76 23.89
C LEU A 341 -23.04 14.89 25.13
N PRO A 342 -21.87 15.05 25.76
CA PRO A 342 -21.58 14.41 27.04
C PRO A 342 -22.57 14.80 28.13
N GLU A 343 -22.88 13.88 29.05
CA GLU A 343 -23.78 14.16 30.18
C GLU A 343 -23.15 15.17 31.17
N ASP A 344 -21.86 15.00 31.47
CA ASP A 344 -21.08 15.91 32.31
C ASP A 344 -20.29 16.92 31.46
N ALA A 345 -20.95 17.98 31.02
CA ALA A 345 -20.36 19.01 30.18
C ALA A 345 -19.20 19.78 30.86
N VAL A 346 -19.07 19.72 32.20
CA VAL A 346 -17.97 20.35 32.93
C VAL A 346 -16.72 19.49 32.85
N LEU A 347 -16.86 18.18 33.08
CA LEU A 347 -15.74 17.25 32.96
C LEU A 347 -15.24 17.16 31.51
N TYR A 348 -16.18 17.07 30.57
CA TYR A 348 -15.95 16.95 29.12
C TYR A 348 -16.05 18.29 28.39
N SER A 349 -15.49 19.35 28.98
CA SER A 349 -15.65 20.72 28.47
C SER A 349 -15.13 20.90 27.04
N VAL A 350 -13.97 20.32 26.71
CA VAL A 350 -13.39 20.45 25.35
C VAL A 350 -14.21 19.64 24.36
N THR A 351 -14.58 18.42 24.71
CA THR A 351 -15.43 17.55 23.88
C THR A 351 -16.79 18.18 23.61
N THR A 352 -17.39 18.84 24.60
CA THR A 352 -18.67 19.55 24.46
C THR A 352 -18.55 20.70 23.47
N ALA A 353 -17.57 21.58 23.66
CA ALA A 353 -17.31 22.69 22.73
C ALA A 353 -17.03 22.17 21.32
N MET A 354 -16.12 21.21 21.16
CA MET A 354 -15.77 20.65 19.86
C MET A 354 -16.96 19.95 19.19
N THR A 355 -17.87 19.33 19.95
CA THR A 355 -19.08 18.71 19.40
C THR A 355 -20.05 19.75 18.83
N HIS A 356 -20.26 20.88 19.53
CA HIS A 356 -21.04 22.00 18.99
C HIS A 356 -20.39 22.59 17.73
N TYR A 357 -19.06 22.77 17.72
CA TYR A 357 -18.32 23.15 16.52
C TYR A 357 -18.60 22.18 15.35
N GLY A 358 -18.47 20.88 15.58
CA GLY A 358 -18.69 19.85 14.57
C GLY A 358 -20.13 19.81 14.04
N LYS A 359 -21.12 19.97 14.92
CA LYS A 359 -22.54 20.10 14.55
C LYS A 359 -22.78 21.35 13.72
N GLY A 360 -22.22 22.50 14.12
CA GLY A 360 -22.29 23.75 13.39
C GLY A 360 -21.73 23.63 11.97
N MET A 361 -20.54 23.03 11.83
CA MET A 361 -19.93 22.72 10.53
C MET A 361 -20.83 21.82 9.68
N ALA A 362 -21.42 20.77 10.27
CA ALA A 362 -22.28 19.84 9.57
C ALA A 362 -23.60 20.47 9.09
N TYR A 363 -24.26 21.27 9.94
CA TYR A 363 -25.45 22.02 9.56
C TYR A 363 -25.15 23.05 8.47
N ALA A 364 -24.04 23.79 8.59
CA ALA A 364 -23.62 24.76 7.58
C ALA A 364 -23.35 24.06 6.22
N ALA A 365 -22.52 23.01 6.21
CA ALA A 365 -22.20 22.26 5.00
C ALA A 365 -23.44 21.63 4.32
N THR A 366 -24.46 21.27 5.11
CA THR A 366 -25.74 20.73 4.60
C THR A 366 -26.77 21.80 4.21
N GLY A 367 -26.48 23.09 4.44
CA GLY A 367 -27.32 24.23 4.07
C GLY A 367 -28.39 24.62 5.09
N LYS A 368 -28.31 24.08 6.31
CA LYS A 368 -29.21 24.37 7.44
C LYS A 368 -28.65 25.53 8.28
N ILE A 369 -28.70 26.74 7.72
CA ILE A 369 -27.99 27.91 8.25
C ILE A 369 -28.50 28.31 9.65
N SER A 370 -29.81 28.28 9.88
CA SER A 370 -30.37 28.67 11.18
C SER A 370 -29.95 27.72 12.30
N GLU A 371 -29.90 26.42 12.01
CA GLU A 371 -29.41 25.41 12.94
C GLU A 371 -27.90 25.56 13.18
N ALA A 372 -27.13 25.87 12.14
CA ALA A 372 -25.71 26.15 12.28
C ALA A 372 -25.42 27.41 13.13
N GLU A 373 -26.25 28.46 13.03
CA GLU A 373 -26.16 29.64 13.89
C GLU A 373 -26.40 29.31 15.37
N LYS A 374 -27.42 28.47 15.66
CA LYS A 374 -27.68 28.00 17.02
C LYS A 374 -26.52 27.20 17.59
N GLU A 375 -25.93 26.30 16.79
CA GLU A 375 -24.76 25.54 17.21
C GLU A 375 -23.51 26.42 17.36
N ARG A 376 -23.38 27.51 16.59
CA ARG A 376 -22.32 28.51 16.79
C ARG A 376 -22.47 29.23 18.13
N GLU A 377 -23.68 29.66 18.48
CA GLU A 377 -23.96 30.28 19.79
C GLU A 377 -23.67 29.28 20.92
N ALA A 378 -24.13 28.03 20.79
CA ALA A 378 -23.86 26.98 21.76
C ALA A 378 -22.36 26.66 21.89
N PHE A 379 -21.62 26.66 20.77
CA PHE A 379 -20.17 26.55 20.76
C PHE A 379 -19.51 27.68 21.55
N GLN A 380 -19.93 28.93 21.33
CA GLN A 380 -19.37 30.09 22.03
C GLN A 380 -19.62 30.03 23.54
N GLU A 381 -20.81 29.60 23.97
CA GLU A 381 -21.09 29.42 25.40
C GLU A 381 -20.28 28.26 26.00
N ALA A 382 -20.19 27.12 25.31
CA ALA A 382 -19.37 25.98 25.77
C ALA A 382 -17.87 26.34 25.80
N PHE A 383 -17.38 27.11 24.84
CA PHE A 383 -15.98 27.52 24.75
C PHE A 383 -15.56 28.37 25.97
N LYS A 384 -16.41 29.28 26.46
CA LYS A 384 -16.12 30.08 27.67
C LYS A 384 -15.92 29.23 28.93
N LEU A 385 -16.46 28.01 28.95
CA LEU A 385 -16.38 27.10 30.10
C LEU A 385 -15.13 26.22 30.08
N VAL A 386 -14.36 26.21 28.99
CA VAL A 386 -13.14 25.39 28.88
C VAL A 386 -12.02 26.01 29.74
N PRO A 387 -11.50 25.29 30.75
CA PRO A 387 -10.41 25.79 31.57
C PRO A 387 -9.12 26.04 30.76
N ALA A 388 -8.38 27.08 31.12
CA ALA A 388 -7.08 27.37 30.52
C ALA A 388 -6.02 26.28 30.80
N SER A 389 -6.24 25.45 31.82
CA SER A 389 -5.38 24.31 32.15
C SER A 389 -5.56 23.11 31.22
N ARG A 390 -6.65 23.06 30.42
CA ARG A 390 -6.85 21.97 29.45
C ARG A 390 -5.83 22.07 28.32
N THR A 391 -5.04 21.02 28.13
CA THR A 391 -4.02 20.95 27.09
C THR A 391 -4.22 19.74 26.18
N LEU A 392 -3.55 19.81 25.04
CA LEU A 392 -3.17 18.65 24.25
C LEU A 392 -1.67 18.82 24.00
N PHE A 393 -0.85 18.09 24.75
CA PHE A 393 0.60 18.29 24.81
C PHE A 393 0.98 19.76 24.98
N ASN A 394 1.66 20.33 23.98
CA ASN A 394 2.22 21.68 24.02
C ASN A 394 1.17 22.77 23.77
N ASN A 395 -0.04 22.39 23.33
CA ASN A 395 -1.09 23.32 22.96
C ASN A 395 -2.15 23.46 24.06
N THR A 396 -2.61 24.69 24.31
CA THR A 396 -3.83 24.88 25.12
C THR A 396 -5.05 24.52 24.28
N CYS A 397 -6.04 23.86 24.89
CA CYS A 397 -7.30 23.57 24.21
C CYS A 397 -8.05 24.86 23.83
N VAL A 398 -7.83 25.94 24.58
CA VAL A 398 -8.38 27.26 24.27
C VAL A 398 -7.86 27.76 22.92
N ASP A 399 -6.57 27.64 22.64
CA ASP A 399 -6.00 28.06 21.36
C ASP A 399 -6.43 27.15 20.19
N ILE A 400 -6.56 25.85 20.43
CA ILE A 400 -7.14 24.91 19.46
C ILE A 400 -8.59 25.31 19.12
N LEU A 401 -9.40 25.65 20.12
CA LEU A 401 -10.80 26.06 19.91
C LEU A 401 -10.91 27.42 19.22
N ARG A 402 -9.93 28.33 19.36
CA ARG A 402 -9.86 29.56 18.55
C ARG A 402 -9.69 29.29 17.06
N VAL A 403 -9.01 28.20 16.68
CA VAL A 403 -8.97 27.75 15.28
C VAL A 403 -10.35 27.25 14.84
N ALA A 404 -11.01 26.45 15.69
CA ALA A 404 -12.35 25.93 15.43
C ALA A 404 -13.40 27.04 15.25
N GLU A 405 -13.36 28.07 16.09
CA GLU A 405 -14.21 29.27 16.01
C GLU A 405 -14.11 29.92 14.62
N ALA A 406 -12.89 30.27 14.20
CA ALA A 406 -12.65 30.91 12.91
C ALA A 406 -13.01 30.00 11.72
N MET A 407 -12.83 28.68 11.86
CA MET A 407 -13.29 27.70 10.86
C MET A 407 -14.81 27.70 10.73
N LEU A 408 -15.55 27.72 11.85
CA LEU A 408 -17.01 27.72 11.88
C LEU A 408 -17.58 29.00 11.31
N ASP A 409 -17.05 30.15 11.70
CA ASP A 409 -17.44 31.44 11.12
C ASP A 409 -17.17 31.47 9.61
N GLY A 410 -16.01 30.98 9.18
CA GLY A 410 -15.66 30.86 7.77
C GLY A 410 -16.66 30.04 6.96
N GLU A 411 -16.99 28.83 7.43
CA GLU A 411 -17.97 27.96 6.77
C GLU A 411 -19.37 28.58 6.79
N LEU A 412 -19.81 29.15 7.91
CA LEU A 412 -21.15 29.70 8.08
C LEU A 412 -21.38 30.94 7.21
N GLU A 413 -20.45 31.88 7.23
CA GLU A 413 -20.51 33.09 6.40
C GLU A 413 -20.43 32.75 4.91
N TYR A 414 -19.68 31.70 4.53
CA TYR A 414 -19.67 31.19 3.16
C TYR A 414 -21.06 30.73 2.73
N ARG A 415 -21.78 30.02 3.61
CA ARG A 415 -23.14 29.51 3.34
C ARG A 415 -24.20 30.60 3.31
N LYS A 416 -23.95 31.72 3.97
CA LYS A 416 -24.76 32.95 3.85
C LYS A 416 -24.51 33.74 2.56
N GLY A 417 -23.52 33.33 1.75
CA GLY A 417 -23.13 34.03 0.53
C GLY A 417 -22.17 35.20 0.77
N LEU A 418 -21.63 35.36 1.98
CA LEU A 418 -20.72 36.42 2.37
C LEU A 418 -19.26 35.96 2.15
N TYR A 419 -18.91 35.71 0.89
CA TYR A 419 -17.70 34.97 0.52
C TYR A 419 -16.38 35.64 0.95
N GLU A 420 -16.23 36.96 0.81
CA GLU A 420 -14.98 37.64 1.21
C GLU A 420 -14.79 37.62 2.73
N THR A 421 -15.87 37.83 3.50
CA THR A 421 -15.86 37.69 4.96
C THR A 421 -15.48 36.26 5.36
N ALA A 422 -16.08 35.27 4.70
CA ALA A 422 -15.76 33.86 4.91
C ALA A 422 -14.28 33.53 4.64
N PHE A 423 -13.73 34.02 3.52
CA PHE A 423 -12.30 33.84 3.21
C PHE A 423 -11.41 34.57 4.22
N GLY A 424 -11.83 35.71 4.76
CA GLY A 424 -11.17 36.38 5.88
C GLY A 424 -11.06 35.49 7.11
N HIS A 425 -12.18 34.92 7.56
CA HIS A 425 -12.21 33.99 8.71
C HIS A 425 -11.37 32.73 8.47
N LEU A 426 -11.41 32.14 7.27
CA LEU A 426 -10.61 30.94 6.95
C LEU A 426 -9.11 31.23 6.87
N ARG A 427 -8.70 32.43 6.41
CA ARG A 427 -7.29 32.88 6.48
C ARG A 427 -6.85 33.09 7.93
N GLU A 428 -7.73 33.63 8.77
CA GLU A 428 -7.48 33.76 10.22
C GLU A 428 -7.36 32.38 10.89
N ALA A 429 -8.24 31.43 10.58
CA ALA A 429 -8.13 30.05 11.05
C ALA A 429 -6.78 29.42 10.66
N MET A 430 -6.36 29.61 9.40
CA MET A 430 -5.06 29.15 8.92
C MET A 430 -3.90 29.83 9.68
N ASN A 431 -3.97 31.13 9.92
CA ASN A 431 -2.96 31.88 10.67
C ASN A 431 -2.86 31.39 12.13
N ARG A 432 -4.00 31.24 12.82
CA ARG A 432 -4.06 30.67 14.18
C ARG A 432 -3.46 29.26 14.22
N SER A 433 -3.86 28.40 13.28
CA SER A 433 -3.37 27.02 13.20
C SER A 433 -1.86 26.92 12.95
N ARG A 434 -1.29 27.79 12.11
CA ARG A 434 0.16 27.79 11.80
C ARG A 434 1.02 28.34 12.94
N ASN A 435 0.44 29.14 13.84
CA ASN A 435 1.12 29.74 14.99
C ASN A 435 0.87 28.98 16.30
N LEU A 436 0.19 27.84 16.25
CA LEU A 436 0.15 26.92 17.39
C LEU A 436 1.58 26.46 17.75
N PRO A 437 1.90 26.29 19.04
CA PRO A 437 3.11 25.58 19.46
C PRO A 437 3.29 24.25 18.71
N TYR A 438 4.54 23.95 18.34
CA TYR A 438 4.85 22.69 17.66
C TYR A 438 4.40 21.49 18.50
N ASP A 439 3.79 20.53 17.83
CA ASP A 439 3.26 19.33 18.44
C ASP A 439 3.19 18.22 17.38
N GLU A 440 3.35 16.98 17.81
CA GLU A 440 3.40 15.83 16.92
C GLU A 440 2.42 14.72 17.33
N PRO A 441 1.27 14.56 16.67
CA PRO A 441 0.70 15.41 15.63
C PRO A 441 0.11 16.73 16.15
N TRP A 442 -0.17 17.66 15.22
CA TRP A 442 -0.86 18.91 15.50
C TRP A 442 -2.23 18.71 16.17
N GLY A 443 -2.49 19.47 17.24
CA GLY A 443 -3.75 19.36 17.97
C GLY A 443 -5.01 19.72 17.18
N PHE A 444 -4.93 20.72 16.28
CA PHE A 444 -5.98 20.95 15.28
C PHE A 444 -5.68 20.14 14.02
N MET A 445 -6.12 18.88 13.99
CA MET A 445 -5.67 17.88 13.01
C MET A 445 -6.05 18.14 11.54
N GLN A 446 -7.01 19.03 11.26
CA GLN A 446 -7.46 19.32 9.91
C GLN A 446 -6.87 20.66 9.42
N PRO A 447 -5.94 20.67 8.45
CA PRO A 447 -5.38 21.92 7.96
C PRO A 447 -6.48 22.86 7.39
N PRO A 448 -6.63 24.09 7.93
CA PRO A 448 -7.61 25.05 7.44
C PRO A 448 -7.43 25.43 5.96
N CYS A 449 -6.18 25.35 5.46
CA CYS A 449 -5.84 25.61 4.06
C CYS A 449 -6.62 24.70 3.08
N HIS A 450 -6.98 23.47 3.48
CA HIS A 450 -7.79 22.59 2.65
C HIS A 450 -9.21 23.10 2.47
N ALA A 451 -9.83 23.62 3.55
CA ALA A 451 -11.18 24.18 3.48
C ALA A 451 -11.17 25.48 2.66
N LEU A 452 -10.22 26.39 2.95
CA LEU A 452 -10.03 27.63 2.19
C LEU A 452 -9.79 27.35 0.70
N GLY A 453 -8.86 26.45 0.37
CA GLY A 453 -8.55 26.07 -1.00
C GLY A 453 -9.75 25.47 -1.72
N ALA A 454 -10.53 24.59 -1.06
CA ALA A 454 -11.71 23.97 -1.66
C ALA A 454 -12.80 25.02 -1.97
N LEU A 455 -13.07 25.94 -1.04
CA LEU A 455 -14.10 26.96 -1.18
C LEU A 455 -13.71 28.08 -2.15
N LEU A 456 -12.41 28.42 -2.23
CA LEU A 456 -11.86 29.28 -3.29
C LEU A 456 -12.05 28.67 -4.68
N MET A 457 -11.77 27.37 -4.82
CA MET A 457 -11.99 26.64 -6.09
C MET A 457 -13.47 26.56 -6.46
N GLU A 458 -14.38 26.46 -5.49
CA GLU A 458 -15.82 26.50 -5.71
C GLU A 458 -16.27 27.85 -6.33
N GLN A 459 -15.62 28.95 -5.94
CA GLN A 459 -15.85 30.29 -6.53
C GLN A 459 -14.96 30.60 -7.74
N GLY A 460 -14.20 29.62 -8.25
CA GLY A 460 -13.35 29.79 -9.43
C GLY A 460 -12.03 30.54 -9.18
N HIS A 461 -11.66 30.80 -7.94
CA HIS A 461 -10.40 31.46 -7.56
C HIS A 461 -9.20 30.48 -7.56
N PHE A 462 -8.98 29.78 -8.67
CA PHE A 462 -7.94 28.76 -8.80
C PHE A 462 -6.53 29.30 -8.57
N GLY A 463 -6.26 30.55 -8.95
CA GLY A 463 -4.95 31.20 -8.75
C GLY A 463 -4.60 31.46 -7.29
N GLN A 464 -5.60 31.67 -6.41
CA GLN A 464 -5.36 31.75 -4.97
C GLN A 464 -5.27 30.36 -4.34
N ALA A 465 -6.13 29.43 -4.77
CA ALA A 465 -6.18 28.08 -4.23
C ALA A 465 -4.91 27.29 -4.54
N ILE A 466 -4.30 27.47 -5.71
CA ILE A 466 -3.09 26.74 -6.10
C ILE A 466 -1.93 27.02 -5.16
N THR A 467 -1.72 28.28 -4.76
CA THR A 467 -0.66 28.67 -3.82
C THR A 467 -0.82 27.92 -2.51
N LEU A 468 -2.03 27.86 -1.95
CA LEU A 468 -2.28 27.14 -0.69
C LEU A 468 -1.87 25.65 -0.75
N TYR A 469 -2.08 24.99 -1.90
CA TYR A 469 -1.66 23.60 -2.06
C TYR A 469 -0.18 23.46 -2.39
N GLU A 470 0.43 24.41 -3.10
CA GLU A 470 1.90 24.46 -3.32
C GLU A 470 2.62 24.57 -1.97
N GLU A 471 2.11 25.41 -1.07
CA GLU A 471 2.61 25.58 0.29
C GLU A 471 2.43 24.29 1.12
N ASP A 472 1.21 23.73 1.17
CA ASP A 472 0.94 22.52 1.95
C ASP A 472 1.75 21.32 1.45
N LEU A 473 1.91 21.14 0.13
CA LEU A 473 2.69 20.03 -0.42
C LEU A 473 4.21 20.23 -0.30
N GLY A 474 4.67 21.44 0.05
CA GLY A 474 6.07 21.80 0.05
C GLY A 474 6.68 21.89 -1.35
N VAL A 475 5.86 22.22 -2.35
CA VAL A 475 6.35 22.59 -3.70
C VAL A 475 7.03 23.95 -3.66
N SER A 476 6.51 24.86 -2.83
CA SER A 476 7.18 26.13 -2.48
C SER A 476 7.86 26.04 -1.12
N ASP A 477 8.93 26.81 -0.96
CA ASP A 477 9.66 26.89 0.30
C ASP A 477 9.09 27.93 1.31
N SER A 478 7.88 28.46 1.09
CA SER A 478 7.32 29.57 1.88
C SER A 478 6.94 29.21 3.31
N LEU A 479 6.62 27.94 3.60
CA LEU A 479 6.31 27.47 4.94
C LEU A 479 7.51 26.75 5.56
N PRO A 480 7.67 26.75 6.89
CA PRO A 480 8.56 25.82 7.59
C PRO A 480 8.32 24.37 7.17
N ARG A 481 9.37 23.54 7.18
CA ARG A 481 9.26 22.13 6.76
C ARG A 481 8.22 21.35 7.58
N ALA A 482 8.10 21.63 8.88
CA ALA A 482 7.10 21.02 9.77
C ALA A 482 5.63 21.27 9.37
N LEU A 483 5.37 22.33 8.60
CA LEU A 483 4.03 22.70 8.12
C LEU A 483 3.77 22.23 6.69
N ARG A 484 4.70 21.46 6.10
CA ARG A 484 4.58 20.86 4.77
C ARG A 484 4.26 19.37 4.91
N HIS A 485 3.30 18.93 4.11
CA HIS A 485 2.78 17.58 4.08
C HIS A 485 2.95 16.95 2.69
N PRO A 486 4.18 16.54 2.33
CA PRO A 486 4.41 15.83 1.08
C PRO A 486 3.49 14.61 0.97
N LYS A 487 2.96 14.37 -0.22
CA LYS A 487 2.08 13.22 -0.53
C LYS A 487 0.72 13.22 0.18
N ASN A 488 0.31 14.33 0.82
CA ASN A 488 -1.04 14.50 1.33
C ASN A 488 -2.07 14.37 0.20
N VAL A 489 -2.97 13.38 0.29
CA VAL A 489 -3.90 13.05 -0.81
C VAL A 489 -4.85 14.20 -1.13
N TRP A 490 -5.22 15.01 -0.13
CA TRP A 490 -6.19 16.09 -0.25
C TRP A 490 -5.60 17.29 -0.98
N ALA A 491 -4.39 17.70 -0.58
CA ALA A 491 -3.66 18.78 -1.23
C ALA A 491 -3.19 18.37 -2.63
N LEU A 492 -2.73 17.12 -2.83
CA LEU A 492 -2.40 16.59 -4.16
C LEU A 492 -3.59 16.67 -5.11
N HIS A 493 -4.79 16.32 -4.64
CA HIS A 493 -6.01 16.42 -5.45
C HIS A 493 -6.32 17.87 -5.79
N GLY A 494 -6.33 18.76 -4.79
CA GLY A 494 -6.59 20.19 -4.98
C GLY A 494 -5.59 20.85 -5.93
N TYR A 495 -4.29 20.58 -5.75
CA TYR A 495 -3.21 21.10 -6.58
C TYR A 495 -3.35 20.66 -8.03
N HIS A 496 -3.53 19.35 -8.27
CA HIS A 496 -3.70 18.81 -9.60
C HIS A 496 -4.94 19.39 -10.30
N GLU A 497 -6.07 19.54 -9.60
CA GLU A 497 -7.27 20.16 -10.16
C GLU A 497 -7.02 21.64 -10.51
N CYS A 498 -6.38 22.41 -9.64
CA CYS A 498 -6.01 23.80 -9.92
C CYS A 498 -5.10 23.91 -11.16
N LEU A 499 -4.08 23.06 -11.27
CA LEU A 499 -3.18 23.04 -12.43
C LEU A 499 -3.93 22.82 -13.75
N LEU A 500 -4.86 21.86 -13.78
CA LEU A 500 -5.69 21.62 -14.96
C LEU A 500 -6.59 22.82 -15.28
N ARG A 501 -7.21 23.44 -14.27
CA ARG A 501 -8.10 24.60 -14.45
C ARG A 501 -7.37 25.85 -14.91
N LEU A 502 -6.11 26.00 -14.52
CA LEU A 502 -5.24 27.10 -14.93
C LEU A 502 -4.50 26.83 -16.25
N GLY A 503 -4.70 25.67 -16.88
CA GLY A 503 -4.02 25.29 -18.13
C GLY A 503 -2.55 24.88 -17.96
N ARG A 504 -2.06 24.74 -16.72
CA ARG A 504 -0.69 24.27 -16.37
C ARG A 504 -0.56 22.75 -16.53
N THR A 505 -0.78 22.26 -17.75
CA THR A 505 -0.97 20.83 -18.05
C THR A 505 0.28 20.00 -17.83
N GLU A 506 1.48 20.52 -18.14
CA GLU A 506 2.74 19.79 -17.94
C GLU A 506 2.99 19.47 -16.46
N GLU A 507 2.73 20.44 -15.59
CA GLU A 507 2.86 20.28 -14.14
C GLU A 507 1.77 19.35 -13.58
N ALA A 508 0.55 19.41 -14.13
CA ALA A 508 -0.52 18.47 -13.78
C ALA A 508 -0.11 17.03 -14.12
N GLU A 509 0.46 16.80 -15.31
CA GLU A 509 0.98 15.49 -15.72
C GLU A 509 2.14 15.03 -14.84
N ALA A 510 3.00 15.94 -14.37
CA ALA A 510 4.13 15.63 -13.50
C ALA A 510 3.68 15.17 -12.10
N ILE A 511 2.65 15.80 -11.52
CA ILE A 511 2.15 15.44 -10.18
C ILE A 511 1.18 14.26 -10.19
N LYS A 512 0.54 13.97 -11.33
CA LYS A 512 -0.48 12.92 -11.47
C LYS A 512 -0.06 11.54 -10.95
N PRO A 513 1.17 11.02 -11.18
CA PRO A 513 1.58 9.73 -10.64
C PRO A 513 1.60 9.70 -9.11
N GLN A 514 1.99 10.81 -8.45
CA GLN A 514 1.98 10.90 -7.00
C GLN A 514 0.56 10.92 -6.45
N LEU A 515 -0.33 11.67 -7.10
CA LEU A 515 -1.76 11.68 -6.78
C LEU A 515 -2.38 10.29 -6.95
N ASP A 516 -2.10 9.59 -8.05
CA ASP A 516 -2.63 8.25 -8.31
C ASP A 516 -2.18 7.23 -7.26
N LEU A 517 -0.92 7.33 -6.81
CA LEU A 517 -0.41 6.49 -5.74
C LEU A 517 -1.10 6.79 -4.40
N ALA A 518 -1.26 8.07 -4.05
CA ALA A 518 -1.92 8.49 -2.81
C ALA A 518 -3.40 8.07 -2.79
N VAL A 519 -4.12 8.29 -3.90
CA VAL A 519 -5.54 7.90 -4.05
C VAL A 519 -5.71 6.37 -4.02
N ALA A 520 -4.75 5.59 -4.53
CA ALA A 520 -4.80 4.14 -4.45
C ALA A 520 -4.73 3.61 -3.00
N GLY A 521 -4.18 4.39 -2.08
CA GLY A 521 -4.12 4.08 -0.65
C GLY A 521 -5.36 4.51 0.16
N ALA A 522 -6.19 5.40 -0.39
CA ALA A 522 -7.40 5.89 0.26
C ALA A 522 -8.52 4.83 0.23
N ASP A 523 -9.36 4.80 1.26
CA ASP A 523 -10.50 3.87 1.35
C ASP A 523 -11.86 4.53 1.03
N ILE A 524 -11.83 5.83 0.71
CA ILE A 524 -12.96 6.63 0.24
C ILE A 524 -12.61 7.38 -1.05
N PRO A 525 -13.60 7.77 -1.87
CA PRO A 525 -13.36 8.62 -3.03
C PRO A 525 -12.89 10.02 -2.62
N VAL A 526 -11.66 10.38 -2.98
CA VAL A 526 -11.14 11.75 -2.86
C VAL A 526 -11.58 12.55 -4.07
N ARG A 527 -12.60 13.40 -3.91
CA ARG A 527 -13.21 14.21 -5.00
C ARG A 527 -12.92 15.71 -4.90
N SER A 528 -12.44 16.15 -3.75
CA SER A 528 -12.11 17.53 -3.42
C SER A 528 -11.15 17.50 -2.25
N SER A 529 -10.36 18.54 -2.06
CA SER A 529 -9.47 18.71 -0.90
C SER A 529 -10.25 18.84 0.42
N CYS A 530 -11.52 19.25 0.37
CA CYS A 530 -12.44 19.33 1.50
C CYS A 530 -13.88 18.96 1.09
N PHE A 531 -14.61 18.28 1.98
CA PHE A 531 -16.05 17.97 1.80
C PHE A 531 -16.96 19.19 2.00
N CYS A 532 -16.44 20.32 2.48
CA CYS A 532 -17.15 21.58 2.45
C CYS A 532 -17.46 22.01 1.00
N ARG A 533 -16.65 21.65 0.00
CA ARG A 533 -16.97 22.00 -1.38
C ARG A 533 -18.16 21.18 -1.89
N ARG A 534 -19.25 21.86 -2.28
CA ARG A 534 -20.44 21.25 -2.88
C ARG A 534 -20.31 21.28 -4.39
N ASN A 535 -20.50 20.13 -5.06
CA ASN A 535 -20.53 20.10 -6.51
C ASN A 535 -21.74 20.90 -7.02
N GLN A 536 -21.50 22.06 -7.66
CA GLN A 536 -22.48 22.83 -8.42
C GLN A 536 -23.03 22.02 -9.60
N SER A 537 -23.92 21.08 -9.31
CA SER A 537 -24.76 20.41 -10.29
C SER A 537 -26.24 20.51 -9.93
N GLN A 538 -26.61 21.51 -9.12
CA GLN A 538 -28.00 21.74 -8.72
C GLN A 538 -28.52 23.18 -8.81
N ASN A 539 -27.74 24.20 -9.20
CA ASN A 539 -28.32 25.53 -9.45
C ASN A 539 -27.72 26.20 -10.69
N GLU A 540 -28.61 26.36 -11.66
CA GLU A 540 -28.76 27.33 -12.75
C GLU A 540 -27.72 28.45 -12.92
N HIS A 541 -27.47 28.79 -14.21
CA HIS A 541 -26.68 29.91 -14.75
C HIS A 541 -25.21 29.66 -15.15
N LEU A 542 -24.99 28.76 -16.12
CA LEU A 542 -24.03 28.99 -17.22
C LEU A 542 -24.61 28.35 -18.50
N GLN A 543 -25.79 28.85 -18.91
CA GLN A 543 -26.19 28.87 -20.31
C GLN A 543 -25.48 30.06 -20.98
N GLN A 544 -25.05 29.85 -22.23
CA GLN A 544 -24.28 30.73 -23.11
C GLN A 544 -22.75 30.58 -23.00
N TYR A 545 -22.15 30.19 -24.14
CA TYR A 545 -20.72 29.96 -24.40
C TYR A 545 -20.16 28.53 -24.18
N SER A 546 -20.76 27.52 -24.82
CA SER A 546 -20.02 26.62 -25.73
C SER A 546 -21.00 25.79 -26.57
N PHE A 547 -21.63 26.44 -27.56
CA PHE A 547 -22.25 25.74 -28.66
C PHE A 547 -21.16 25.53 -29.72
N VAL A 548 -20.61 24.32 -29.80
CA VAL A 548 -20.20 23.57 -31.01
C VAL A 548 -19.38 22.35 -30.53
N ALA A 549 -19.76 21.18 -31.03
CA ALA A 549 -19.12 19.87 -30.86
C ALA A 549 -19.48 19.08 -29.58
N THR A 550 -20.72 18.58 -29.51
CA THR A 550 -21.04 17.12 -29.38
C THR A 550 -22.54 16.95 -29.18
N ARG A 551 -23.26 16.61 -30.26
CA ARG A 551 -24.60 15.99 -30.20
C ARG A 551 -24.47 14.58 -30.78
N GLU A 552 -25.30 13.67 -30.25
CA GLU A 552 -25.43 12.23 -30.55
C GLU A 552 -24.47 11.34 -29.74
N PHE A 553 -24.85 10.53 -28.74
CA PHE A 553 -26.11 9.87 -28.37
C PHE A 553 -26.30 9.89 -26.84
N LYS A 554 -27.34 10.60 -26.35
CA LYS A 554 -28.05 10.25 -25.11
C LYS A 554 -29.39 9.68 -25.57
N ALA A 555 -29.59 8.38 -25.41
CA ALA A 555 -30.92 7.80 -25.47
C ALA A 555 -31.70 8.29 -24.24
N GLU A 556 -32.77 9.05 -24.49
CA GLU A 556 -33.75 9.46 -23.50
C GLU A 556 -34.38 8.21 -22.86
N ALA A 557 -34.19 8.06 -21.55
CA ALA A 557 -35.05 7.19 -20.78
C ALA A 557 -36.42 7.88 -20.69
N SER A 558 -37.33 7.51 -21.60
CA SER A 558 -38.76 7.75 -21.42
C SER A 558 -39.23 7.08 -20.11
N PRO A 559 -40.25 7.63 -19.42
CA PRO A 559 -40.88 6.93 -18.30
C PRO A 559 -41.46 5.63 -18.84
N VAL A 560 -40.92 4.49 -18.38
CA VAL A 560 -41.40 3.16 -18.75
C VAL A 560 -42.88 3.05 -18.34
N PRO A 561 -43.79 2.62 -19.24
CA PRO A 561 -45.21 2.52 -18.94
C PRO A 561 -45.48 1.49 -17.83
N PRO A 562 -46.61 1.62 -17.12
CA PRO A 562 -46.96 0.76 -15.97
C PRO A 562 -47.41 -0.62 -16.48
N ARG A 563 -46.47 -1.51 -16.81
CA ARG A 563 -46.80 -2.91 -17.18
C ARG A 563 -45.95 -3.99 -16.52
N PHE A 564 -45.00 -3.63 -15.64
CA PHE A 564 -44.18 -4.61 -14.91
C PHE A 564 -44.25 -4.48 -13.38
N GLN A 565 -45.37 -3.98 -12.84
CA GLN A 565 -45.65 -3.96 -11.39
C GLN A 565 -45.95 -5.35 -10.79
N LEU A 566 -46.03 -6.41 -11.60
CA LEU A 566 -46.40 -7.75 -11.14
C LEU A 566 -45.28 -8.48 -10.36
N LEU A 567 -44.03 -8.00 -10.43
CA LEU A 567 -42.89 -8.59 -9.70
C LEU A 567 -42.38 -7.73 -8.53
N GLU A 568 -42.79 -6.47 -8.41
CA GLU A 568 -42.43 -5.61 -7.26
C GLU A 568 -43.35 -5.78 -6.05
N THR A 569 -44.51 -6.42 -6.24
CA THR A 569 -45.41 -6.84 -5.16
C THR A 569 -45.03 -8.18 -4.54
N ALA A 570 -43.99 -8.85 -5.06
CA ALA A 570 -43.47 -10.07 -4.45
C ALA A 570 -42.60 -9.72 -3.23
N ARG A 571 -43.10 -10.14 -2.06
CA ARG A 571 -42.53 -10.13 -0.70
C ARG A 571 -40.98 -10.08 -0.62
N PRO A 572 -40.39 -9.54 0.47
CA PRO A 572 -38.92 -9.48 0.72
C PRO A 572 -38.16 -10.81 0.53
N ASN A 573 -38.85 -11.94 0.43
CA ASN A 573 -38.33 -13.27 0.14
C ASN A 573 -37.97 -13.53 -1.34
N ALA A 574 -38.11 -12.56 -2.26
CA ALA A 574 -37.77 -12.72 -3.69
C ALA A 574 -36.44 -12.05 -4.11
N ARG A 575 -35.75 -11.32 -3.20
CA ARG A 575 -34.46 -10.67 -3.50
C ARG A 575 -33.38 -11.64 -4.02
N TRP A 576 -33.45 -12.91 -3.63
CA TRP A 576 -32.55 -13.94 -4.15
C TRP A 576 -32.76 -14.24 -5.65
N LEU A 577 -33.94 -13.98 -6.23
CA LEU A 577 -34.15 -14.15 -7.68
C LEU A 577 -33.28 -13.18 -8.49
N TRP A 578 -33.00 -11.99 -7.97
CA TRP A 578 -32.05 -11.05 -8.60
C TRP A 578 -30.59 -11.55 -8.54
N THR A 579 -30.27 -12.49 -7.66
CA THR A 579 -28.96 -13.16 -7.69
C THR A 579 -28.79 -14.09 -8.90
N LEU A 580 -29.91 -14.57 -9.48
CA LEU A 580 -29.92 -15.38 -10.70
C LEU A 580 -29.76 -14.53 -11.97
N VAL A 581 -30.07 -13.23 -11.91
CA VAL A 581 -29.94 -12.32 -13.06
C VAL A 581 -28.45 -11.97 -13.27
N PRO A 582 -27.94 -12.02 -14.51
CA PRO A 582 -26.57 -11.63 -14.83
C PRO A 582 -26.21 -10.22 -14.40
N PHE A 583 -24.99 -10.02 -13.91
CA PHE A 583 -24.51 -8.74 -13.38
C PHE A 583 -24.65 -7.59 -14.38
N CYS A 584 -24.37 -7.86 -15.66
CA CYS A 584 -24.53 -6.88 -16.73
C CYS A 584 -25.97 -6.39 -16.93
N ILE A 585 -26.97 -7.14 -16.47
CA ILE A 585 -28.39 -6.78 -16.54
C ILE A 585 -28.86 -6.21 -15.19
N ALA A 586 -28.50 -6.87 -14.08
CA ALA A 586 -28.93 -6.46 -12.75
C ALA A 586 -28.37 -5.09 -12.34
N ARG A 587 -27.16 -4.73 -12.80
CA ARG A 587 -26.50 -3.46 -12.44
C ARG A 587 -27.14 -2.23 -13.08
N PRO A 588 -27.39 -2.15 -14.40
CA PRO A 588 -28.14 -1.03 -14.99
C PRO A 588 -29.54 -0.86 -14.40
N LEU A 589 -30.16 -1.94 -13.93
CA LEU A 589 -31.49 -1.93 -13.31
C LEU A 589 -31.49 -1.53 -11.83
N GLY A 590 -30.31 -1.27 -11.22
CA GLY A 590 -30.21 -0.92 -9.80
C GLY A 590 -30.61 -2.05 -8.84
N LYS A 591 -30.59 -3.31 -9.30
CA LYS A 591 -31.02 -4.49 -8.52
C LYS A 591 -29.85 -5.29 -7.94
N THR A 592 -28.62 -4.76 -7.99
CA THR A 592 -27.43 -5.35 -7.35
C THR A 592 -26.50 -4.27 -6.81
N ASP A 593 -25.98 -4.48 -5.59
CA ASP A 593 -24.98 -3.61 -4.94
C ASP A 593 -23.54 -3.90 -5.41
N ARG A 594 -23.38 -4.89 -6.30
CA ARG A 594 -22.08 -5.31 -6.81
C ARG A 594 -21.51 -4.24 -7.75
N THR A 595 -20.21 -3.96 -7.64
CA THR A 595 -19.51 -3.00 -8.50
C THR A 595 -18.30 -3.65 -9.17
N LEU A 596 -17.92 -3.16 -10.35
CA LEU A 596 -16.66 -3.58 -10.97
C LEU A 596 -15.48 -3.11 -10.09
N PRO A 597 -14.38 -3.89 -9.99
CA PRO A 597 -13.17 -3.50 -9.26
C PRO A 597 -12.64 -2.13 -9.71
N THR A 598 -12.05 -1.35 -8.80
CA THR A 598 -11.47 -0.03 -9.10
C THR A 598 -10.35 -0.13 -10.15
N THR A 599 -10.17 0.93 -10.95
CA THR A 599 -9.14 0.96 -11.99
C THR A 599 -7.75 1.12 -11.38
N THR A 600 -6.87 0.17 -11.65
CA THR A 600 -5.44 0.14 -11.33
C THR A 600 -4.58 0.32 -12.60
N SER A 601 -3.27 0.50 -12.43
CA SER A 601 -2.29 0.63 -13.53
C SER A 601 -2.12 -0.64 -14.40
N THR A 602 -2.78 -1.74 -14.04
CA THR A 602 -2.81 -3.01 -14.80
C THR A 602 -4.22 -3.39 -15.27
N THR A 603 -5.22 -2.52 -15.06
CA THR A 603 -6.63 -2.83 -15.40
C THR A 603 -6.86 -3.09 -16.89
N TYR A 604 -6.09 -2.44 -17.76
CA TYR A 604 -6.16 -2.68 -19.19
C TYR A 604 -5.80 -4.13 -19.59
N LEU A 605 -5.02 -4.85 -18.76
CA LEU A 605 -4.72 -6.27 -18.97
C LEU A 605 -5.98 -7.13 -18.83
N ASN A 606 -6.90 -6.77 -17.93
CA ASN A 606 -8.21 -7.41 -17.85
C ASN A 606 -9.04 -7.08 -19.09
N GLY A 607 -9.03 -5.81 -19.53
CA GLY A 607 -9.73 -5.37 -20.73
C GLY A 607 -9.33 -6.14 -21.99
N ILE A 608 -8.02 -6.23 -22.26
CA ILE A 608 -7.52 -6.97 -23.43
C ILE A 608 -7.74 -8.48 -23.31
N ARG A 609 -7.66 -9.05 -22.11
CA ARG A 609 -8.00 -10.46 -21.87
C ARG A 609 -9.48 -10.74 -22.18
N GLY A 610 -10.37 -9.83 -21.81
CA GLY A 610 -11.79 -9.89 -22.18
C GLY A 610 -12.00 -9.83 -23.69
N LEU A 611 -11.37 -8.86 -24.36
CA LEU A 611 -11.44 -8.71 -25.81
C LEU A 611 -10.91 -9.96 -26.54
N ALA A 612 -9.80 -10.52 -26.08
CA ALA A 612 -9.23 -11.76 -26.60
C ALA A 612 -10.19 -12.95 -26.46
N CYS A 613 -10.94 -13.05 -25.37
CA CYS A 613 -11.94 -14.10 -25.18
C CYS A 613 -13.08 -14.00 -26.20
N TRP A 614 -13.56 -12.79 -26.47
CA TRP A 614 -14.57 -12.55 -27.49
C TRP A 614 -14.06 -12.89 -28.89
N ILE A 615 -12.80 -12.57 -29.22
CA ILE A 615 -12.18 -12.97 -30.48
C ILE A 615 -12.05 -14.50 -30.60
N VAL A 616 -11.72 -15.21 -29.51
CA VAL A 616 -11.69 -16.69 -29.52
C VAL A 616 -13.08 -17.28 -29.76
N LEU A 617 -14.12 -16.69 -29.17
CA LEU A 617 -15.50 -17.07 -29.50
C LEU A 617 -15.78 -16.84 -30.99
N ASN A 618 -15.43 -15.67 -31.52
CA ASN A 618 -15.62 -15.38 -32.94
C ASN A 618 -14.93 -16.42 -33.82
N HIS A 619 -13.67 -16.75 -33.53
CA HIS A 619 -12.91 -17.77 -34.25
C HIS A 619 -13.65 -19.12 -34.27
N HIS A 620 -14.09 -19.60 -33.11
CA HIS A 620 -14.80 -20.89 -33.02
C HIS A 620 -16.18 -20.88 -33.64
N MET A 621 -16.82 -19.71 -33.73
CA MET A 621 -18.06 -19.55 -34.48
C MET A 621 -17.76 -19.55 -35.97
N THR A 622 -16.80 -18.77 -36.45
CA THR A 622 -16.59 -18.59 -37.90
C THR A 622 -15.87 -19.76 -38.58
N MET A 623 -15.06 -20.53 -37.84
CA MET A 623 -14.24 -21.62 -38.40
C MET A 623 -15.05 -22.73 -39.09
N ASP A 624 -16.26 -23.01 -38.61
CA ASP A 624 -17.10 -24.07 -39.18
C ASP A 624 -17.93 -23.59 -40.36
N TYR A 625 -18.32 -22.32 -40.35
CA TYR A 625 -19.25 -21.74 -41.32
C TYR A 625 -18.55 -21.15 -42.54
N TYR A 626 -17.34 -20.61 -42.37
CA TYR A 626 -16.58 -19.90 -43.42
C TYR A 626 -15.21 -20.52 -43.70
N LYS A 627 -15.03 -21.81 -43.38
CA LYS A 627 -13.77 -22.56 -43.50
C LYS A 627 -13.07 -22.38 -44.85
N SER A 628 -13.83 -22.24 -45.94
CA SER A 628 -13.31 -22.17 -47.31
C SER A 628 -12.39 -20.98 -47.57
N TRP A 629 -12.63 -19.83 -46.93
CA TRP A 629 -11.86 -18.60 -47.19
C TRP A 629 -11.28 -17.96 -45.92
N ILE A 630 -11.89 -18.19 -44.75
CA ILE A 630 -11.52 -17.45 -43.54
C ILE A 630 -10.10 -17.73 -43.06
N PHE A 631 -9.56 -18.91 -43.36
CA PHE A 631 -8.20 -19.31 -43.01
C PHE A 631 -7.13 -18.82 -43.99
N LYS A 632 -7.52 -18.36 -45.19
CA LYS A 632 -6.62 -17.91 -46.26
C LYS A 632 -6.26 -16.43 -46.11
N ALA A 633 -5.04 -16.06 -46.50
CA ALA A 633 -4.67 -14.65 -46.67
C ALA A 633 -5.41 -14.02 -47.85
N TYR A 634 -5.52 -12.69 -47.83
CA TYR A 634 -6.05 -11.92 -48.94
C TYR A 634 -5.24 -12.19 -50.22
N GLY A 635 -5.89 -12.64 -51.28
CA GLY A 635 -5.31 -12.99 -52.58
C GLY A 635 -4.66 -14.38 -52.66
N ALA A 636 -4.86 -15.26 -51.67
CA ALA A 636 -4.31 -16.62 -51.67
C ALA A 636 -5.02 -17.58 -52.64
N GLU A 637 -4.24 -18.48 -53.25
CA GLU A 637 -4.64 -19.45 -54.29
C GLU A 637 -5.10 -18.79 -55.60
N ASP A 638 -6.32 -18.27 -55.61
CA ASP A 638 -6.94 -17.56 -56.73
C ASP A 638 -7.21 -16.10 -56.33
N PRO A 639 -6.52 -15.12 -56.94
CA PRO A 639 -6.74 -13.72 -56.69
C PRO A 639 -8.17 -13.26 -56.92
N ASP A 640 -8.98 -13.88 -57.78
CA ASP A 640 -10.33 -13.41 -58.10
C ASP A 640 -11.39 -13.94 -57.11
N GLU A 641 -11.11 -15.03 -56.39
CA GLU A 641 -12.05 -15.66 -55.44
C GLU A 641 -11.75 -15.38 -53.96
N ASN A 642 -10.53 -14.94 -53.60
CA ASN A 642 -10.08 -14.74 -52.21
C ASN A 642 -9.73 -13.28 -51.87
N GLN A 643 -10.64 -12.35 -52.18
CA GLN A 643 -10.50 -10.91 -51.88
C GLN A 643 -11.52 -10.40 -50.85
N TYR A 644 -11.66 -11.10 -49.73
CA TYR A 644 -12.60 -10.68 -48.69
C TYR A 644 -11.94 -9.64 -47.78
N PHE A 645 -12.68 -8.55 -47.47
CA PHE A 645 -12.22 -7.51 -46.54
C PHE A 645 -11.71 -8.06 -45.19
N PHE A 646 -12.37 -9.11 -44.68
CA PHE A 646 -12.00 -9.77 -43.42
C PHE A 646 -10.70 -10.60 -43.48
N GLN A 647 -10.06 -10.74 -44.65
CA GLN A 647 -8.75 -11.39 -44.80
C GLN A 647 -7.58 -10.40 -44.70
N LEU A 648 -7.84 -9.09 -44.71
CA LEU A 648 -6.80 -8.06 -44.62
C LEU A 648 -6.04 -8.14 -43.29
N PRO A 649 -4.71 -7.87 -43.28
CA PRO A 649 -3.93 -7.78 -42.06
C PRO A 649 -4.56 -6.81 -41.05
N ILE A 650 -4.43 -7.08 -39.75
CA ILE A 650 -5.07 -6.34 -38.63
C ILE A 650 -6.59 -6.56 -38.57
N VAL A 651 -7.34 -6.38 -39.67
CA VAL A 651 -8.80 -6.59 -39.70
C VAL A 651 -9.12 -8.03 -39.33
N ARG A 652 -8.37 -8.98 -39.87
CA ARG A 652 -8.52 -10.42 -39.59
C ARG A 652 -8.39 -10.79 -38.11
N VAL A 653 -7.72 -9.98 -37.27
CA VAL A 653 -7.57 -10.24 -35.82
C VAL A 653 -8.90 -10.58 -35.16
N VAL A 654 -10.01 -9.96 -35.58
CA VAL A 654 -11.34 -10.18 -34.97
C VAL A 654 -11.86 -11.63 -35.01
N HIS A 655 -11.27 -12.49 -35.86
CA HIS A 655 -11.62 -13.92 -35.96
C HIS A 655 -10.41 -14.87 -35.93
N THR A 656 -9.19 -14.38 -35.69
CA THR A 656 -7.99 -15.21 -35.53
C THR A 656 -7.78 -15.61 -34.06
N GLY A 657 -8.22 -16.81 -33.70
CA GLY A 657 -8.19 -17.29 -32.31
C GLY A 657 -6.79 -17.64 -31.79
N LYS A 658 -5.93 -18.26 -32.62
CA LYS A 658 -4.60 -18.74 -32.19
C LYS A 658 -3.70 -17.62 -31.66
N GLY A 659 -3.69 -16.45 -32.30
CA GLY A 659 -2.95 -15.28 -31.82
C GLY A 659 -3.42 -14.80 -30.45
N MET A 660 -4.74 -14.83 -30.19
CA MET A 660 -5.29 -14.46 -28.88
C MET A 660 -4.98 -15.50 -27.80
N VAL A 661 -4.86 -16.78 -28.16
CA VAL A 661 -4.38 -17.81 -27.24
C VAL A 661 -2.94 -17.51 -26.83
N CYS A 662 -2.04 -17.20 -27.77
CA CYS A 662 -0.69 -16.75 -27.45
C CYS A 662 -0.68 -15.52 -26.51
N LEU A 663 -1.63 -14.60 -26.71
CA LEU A 663 -1.78 -13.42 -25.88
C LEU A 663 -2.16 -13.77 -24.44
N PHE A 664 -3.02 -14.77 -24.21
CA PHE A 664 -3.29 -15.26 -22.86
C PHE A 664 -2.04 -15.77 -22.16
N PHE A 665 -1.21 -16.56 -22.85
CA PHE A 665 0.05 -17.06 -22.27
C PHE A 665 1.03 -15.93 -21.94
N ALA A 666 1.16 -14.93 -22.81
CA ALA A 666 1.97 -13.74 -22.53
C ALA A 666 1.42 -12.92 -21.35
N LEU A 667 0.10 -12.73 -21.28
CA LEU A 667 -0.54 -12.06 -20.16
C LEU A 667 -0.36 -12.83 -18.84
N SER A 668 -0.46 -14.15 -18.86
CA SER A 668 -0.24 -15.00 -17.68
C SER A 668 1.20 -14.89 -17.19
N GLY A 669 2.19 -14.91 -18.10
CA GLY A 669 3.59 -14.67 -17.76
C GLY A 669 3.82 -13.32 -17.08
N PHE A 670 3.21 -12.26 -17.63
CA PHE A 670 3.27 -10.92 -17.06
C PHE A 670 2.63 -10.85 -15.67
N VAL A 671 1.37 -11.30 -15.53
CA VAL A 671 0.58 -11.14 -14.31
C VAL A 671 1.13 -11.99 -13.16
N LEU A 672 1.58 -13.22 -13.43
CA LEU A 672 2.18 -14.09 -12.41
C LEU A 672 3.56 -13.58 -11.95
N GLY A 673 4.34 -13.02 -12.87
CA GLY A 673 5.64 -12.42 -12.57
C GLY A 673 5.53 -11.09 -11.83
N TYR A 674 4.46 -10.32 -12.05
CA TYR A 674 4.32 -8.93 -11.62
C TYR A 674 4.64 -8.69 -10.14
N SER A 675 3.98 -9.42 -9.23
CA SER A 675 4.18 -9.19 -7.78
C SER A 675 5.59 -9.58 -7.32
N SER A 676 6.15 -10.65 -7.87
CA SER A 676 7.48 -11.15 -7.53
C SER A 676 8.57 -10.22 -8.04
N LEU A 677 8.47 -9.80 -9.30
CA LEU A 677 9.40 -8.85 -9.91
C LEU A 677 9.33 -7.46 -9.27
N ARG A 678 8.12 -7.02 -8.86
CA ARG A 678 7.97 -5.79 -8.07
C ARG A 678 8.79 -5.88 -6.78
N LYS A 679 8.69 -6.99 -6.04
CA LYS A 679 9.47 -7.21 -4.82
C LYS A 679 10.98 -7.28 -5.11
N ILE A 680 11.38 -8.10 -6.08
CA ILE A 680 12.80 -8.27 -6.45
C ILE A 680 13.45 -6.93 -6.82
N ASN A 681 12.73 -6.03 -7.50
CA ASN A 681 13.24 -4.73 -7.91
C ASN A 681 13.04 -3.59 -6.87
N SER A 682 12.34 -3.82 -5.74
CA SER A 682 12.06 -2.79 -4.73
C SER A 682 12.77 -2.97 -3.38
N TYR A 683 13.30 -4.16 -3.06
CA TYR A 683 13.86 -4.48 -1.73
C TYR A 683 15.38 -4.72 -1.75
N HIS A 684 16.04 -4.59 -0.58
CA HIS A 684 17.45 -4.95 -0.38
C HIS A 684 17.66 -6.48 -0.54
N PRO A 685 18.77 -6.94 -1.15
CA PRO A 685 18.93 -8.34 -1.62
C PRO A 685 18.80 -9.45 -0.57
N GLU A 686 18.95 -9.13 0.72
CA GLU A 686 19.01 -10.12 1.81
C GLU A 686 17.63 -10.48 2.37
N GLU A 687 16.69 -9.54 2.46
CA GLU A 687 15.31 -9.76 2.96
C GLU A 687 14.35 -10.33 1.88
N VAL A 688 14.74 -10.27 0.61
CA VAL A 688 13.86 -10.62 -0.52
C VAL A 688 13.54 -12.12 -0.55
N ALA A 689 14.47 -12.99 -0.17
CA ALA A 689 14.36 -14.42 -0.48
C ALA A 689 13.26 -15.13 0.30
N ASP A 690 13.14 -14.90 1.60
CA ASP A 690 12.19 -15.64 2.45
C ASP A 690 10.75 -15.16 2.22
N ASP A 691 10.55 -13.84 2.09
CA ASP A 691 9.25 -13.24 1.79
C ASP A 691 8.81 -13.48 0.32
N LEU A 692 9.76 -13.69 -0.60
CA LEU A 692 9.49 -14.12 -1.97
C LEU A 692 9.14 -15.60 -2.03
N LEU A 693 9.91 -16.47 -1.37
CA LEU A 693 9.70 -17.91 -1.35
C LEU A 693 8.34 -18.24 -0.73
N THR A 694 7.99 -17.61 0.40
CA THR A 694 6.67 -17.73 1.02
C THR A 694 5.55 -17.34 0.06
N GLY A 695 5.73 -16.23 -0.66
CA GLY A 695 4.78 -15.76 -1.68
C GLY A 695 4.62 -16.74 -2.85
N LEU A 696 5.73 -17.29 -3.35
CA LEU A 696 5.77 -18.24 -4.45
C LEU A 696 5.17 -19.59 -4.08
N CYS A 697 5.50 -20.15 -2.91
CA CYS A 697 4.89 -21.38 -2.38
C CYS A 697 3.37 -21.25 -2.29
N SER A 698 2.91 -20.13 -1.77
CA SER A 698 1.48 -19.84 -1.66
C SER A 698 0.81 -19.65 -3.03
N ALA A 699 1.49 -19.02 -4.00
CA ALA A 699 0.99 -18.88 -5.36
C ALA A 699 0.92 -20.22 -6.11
N LEU A 700 1.95 -21.06 -5.96
CA LEU A 700 2.08 -22.39 -6.53
C LEU A 700 0.91 -23.29 -6.15
N LEU A 701 0.65 -23.45 -4.85
CA LEU A 701 -0.42 -24.32 -4.36
C LEU A 701 -1.82 -23.82 -4.75
N ARG A 702 -2.04 -22.50 -4.72
CA ARG A 702 -3.34 -21.93 -5.11
C ARG A 702 -3.61 -22.08 -6.60
N ARG A 703 -2.58 -22.09 -7.45
CA ARG A 703 -2.73 -22.08 -8.91
C ARG A 703 -3.44 -23.34 -9.40
N GLY A 704 -3.05 -24.52 -8.91
CA GLY A 704 -3.68 -25.79 -9.28
C GLY A 704 -5.17 -25.81 -8.92
N ILE A 705 -5.51 -25.43 -7.68
CA ILE A 705 -6.90 -25.40 -7.21
C ILE A 705 -7.74 -24.42 -8.04
N ARG A 706 -7.23 -23.21 -8.32
CA ARG A 706 -7.95 -22.18 -9.08
C ARG A 706 -8.21 -22.57 -10.53
N LEU A 707 -7.26 -23.22 -11.20
CA LEU A 707 -7.40 -23.59 -12.61
C LEU A 707 -8.28 -24.82 -12.83
N PHE A 708 -8.19 -25.83 -11.96
CA PHE A 708 -8.83 -27.12 -12.23
C PHE A 708 -10.18 -27.29 -11.53
N THR A 709 -10.44 -26.64 -10.39
CA THR A 709 -11.74 -26.78 -9.70
C THR A 709 -12.92 -26.31 -10.55
N PRO A 710 -12.87 -25.13 -11.22
CA PRO A 710 -13.93 -24.69 -12.11
C PRO A 710 -14.12 -25.65 -13.30
N MET A 711 -13.04 -26.23 -13.82
CA MET A 711 -13.09 -27.25 -14.86
C MET A 711 -13.89 -28.48 -14.42
N PHE A 712 -13.67 -29.00 -13.21
CA PHE A 712 -14.44 -30.15 -12.71
C PHE A 712 -15.93 -29.86 -12.61
N VAL A 713 -16.28 -28.67 -12.09
CA VAL A 713 -17.69 -28.24 -11.99
C VAL A 713 -18.32 -28.16 -13.38
N LEU A 714 -17.61 -27.58 -14.34
CA LEU A 714 -18.11 -27.48 -15.71
C LEU A 714 -18.21 -28.86 -16.37
N ALA A 715 -17.19 -29.72 -16.25
CA ALA A 715 -17.21 -31.07 -16.81
C ALA A 715 -18.36 -31.92 -16.24
N PHE A 716 -18.67 -31.78 -14.95
CA PHE A 716 -19.84 -32.39 -14.32
C PHE A 716 -21.15 -31.93 -15.00
N ILE A 717 -21.32 -30.61 -15.17
CA ILE A 717 -22.48 -30.03 -15.86
C ILE A 717 -22.56 -30.53 -17.31
N THR A 718 -21.45 -30.51 -18.06
CA THR A 718 -21.39 -30.98 -19.45
C THR A 718 -21.79 -32.45 -19.55
N SER A 719 -21.33 -33.29 -18.62
CA SER A 719 -21.60 -34.73 -18.63
C SER A 719 -23.09 -35.03 -18.50
N ILE A 720 -23.77 -34.31 -17.61
CA ILE A 720 -25.22 -34.41 -17.43
C ILE A 720 -25.94 -33.97 -18.71
N LEU A 721 -25.54 -32.81 -19.28
CA LEU A 721 -26.13 -32.31 -20.52
C LEU A 721 -25.92 -33.30 -21.68
N THR A 722 -24.71 -33.85 -21.83
CA THR A 722 -24.41 -34.84 -22.87
C THR A 722 -25.31 -36.06 -22.73
N TYR A 723 -25.44 -36.60 -21.51
CA TYR A 723 -26.21 -37.83 -21.31
C TYR A 723 -27.70 -37.66 -21.60
N TYR A 724 -28.29 -36.52 -21.25
CA TYR A 724 -29.75 -36.29 -21.40
C TYR A 724 -30.15 -35.62 -22.71
N MET A 725 -29.26 -34.87 -23.37
CA MET A 725 -29.59 -34.16 -24.60
C MET A 725 -29.22 -35.01 -25.82
N PRO A 726 -30.17 -35.40 -26.68
CA PRO A 726 -29.89 -36.25 -27.85
C PRO A 726 -29.23 -35.49 -29.01
N TRP A 727 -28.94 -34.19 -28.84
CA TRP A 727 -28.29 -33.35 -29.85
C TRP A 727 -27.03 -32.70 -29.30
N GLY A 728 -26.19 -32.21 -30.21
CA GLY A 728 -24.84 -31.74 -29.92
C GLY A 728 -23.81 -32.77 -30.39
N ASP A 729 -22.74 -32.26 -31.00
CA ASP A 729 -21.59 -33.02 -31.52
C ASP A 729 -20.63 -33.36 -30.36
N VAL A 730 -21.12 -34.23 -29.48
CA VAL A 730 -20.39 -34.75 -28.31
C VAL A 730 -20.53 -36.26 -28.26
N ASP A 731 -19.64 -36.89 -27.50
CA ASP A 731 -19.58 -38.34 -27.36
C ASP A 731 -20.70 -38.84 -26.43
N HIS A 732 -21.72 -39.46 -27.03
CA HIS A 732 -22.92 -40.00 -26.38
C HIS A 732 -22.82 -41.50 -26.09
N ASP A 733 -21.65 -42.11 -26.28
CA ASP A 733 -21.49 -43.58 -26.31
C ASP A 733 -21.42 -44.22 -24.90
N ALA A 734 -21.75 -43.47 -23.84
CA ALA A 734 -21.67 -43.95 -22.47
C ALA A 734 -22.93 -44.77 -22.08
N PRO A 735 -22.76 -45.99 -21.53
CA PRO A 735 -23.87 -46.89 -21.22
C PRO A 735 -24.74 -46.43 -20.03
N SER A 736 -24.25 -45.48 -19.21
CA SER A 736 -24.99 -44.91 -18.09
C SER A 736 -24.46 -43.52 -17.73
N LEU A 737 -25.27 -42.73 -16.99
CA LEU A 737 -24.84 -41.41 -16.49
C LEU A 737 -23.56 -41.52 -15.64
N MET A 738 -23.46 -42.55 -14.80
CA MET A 738 -22.26 -42.77 -13.96
C MET A 738 -21.03 -43.10 -14.82
N ALA A 739 -21.19 -43.87 -15.89
CA ALA A 739 -20.10 -44.13 -16.84
C ALA A 739 -19.65 -42.84 -17.55
N GLN A 740 -20.59 -41.95 -17.90
CA GLN A 740 -20.27 -40.64 -18.48
C GLN A 740 -19.52 -39.76 -17.49
N LEU A 741 -20.01 -39.65 -16.24
CA LEU A 741 -19.36 -38.89 -15.18
C LEU A 741 -17.96 -39.40 -14.87
N TYR A 742 -17.78 -40.72 -14.81
CA TYR A 742 -16.48 -41.34 -14.59
C TYR A 742 -15.50 -41.09 -15.75
N LYS A 743 -15.98 -41.22 -17.00
CA LYS A 743 -15.21 -40.89 -18.21
C LYS A 743 -14.75 -39.43 -18.21
N SER A 744 -15.62 -38.50 -17.83
CA SER A 744 -15.27 -37.09 -17.71
C SER A 744 -14.32 -36.80 -16.55
N TYR A 745 -14.50 -37.44 -15.39
CA TYR A 745 -13.57 -37.36 -14.27
C TYR A 745 -12.15 -37.81 -14.66
N LEU A 746 -12.01 -38.99 -15.26
CA LEU A 746 -10.71 -39.49 -15.74
C LEU A 746 -10.07 -38.54 -16.76
N SER A 747 -10.89 -37.95 -17.63
CA SER A 747 -10.41 -36.98 -18.62
C SER A 747 -9.89 -35.70 -17.96
N CYS A 748 -10.59 -35.19 -16.95
CA CYS A 748 -10.14 -34.05 -16.14
C CYS A 748 -8.81 -34.36 -15.42
N VAL A 749 -8.70 -35.55 -14.81
CA VAL A 749 -7.47 -36.00 -14.14
C VAL A 749 -6.30 -36.09 -15.14
N ALA A 750 -6.54 -36.59 -16.35
CA ALA A 750 -5.51 -36.65 -17.39
C ALA A 750 -5.02 -35.25 -17.81
N VAL A 751 -5.92 -34.28 -17.92
CA VAL A 751 -5.58 -32.87 -18.24
C VAL A 751 -4.75 -32.22 -17.13
N MET A 752 -4.95 -32.60 -15.86
CA MET A 752 -4.21 -32.03 -14.74
C MET A 752 -2.73 -32.41 -14.71
N ASN A 753 -2.29 -33.42 -15.47
CA ASN A 753 -0.91 -33.89 -15.44
C ASN A 753 0.06 -32.85 -16.05
N PRO A 754 0.95 -32.23 -15.24
CA PRO A 754 1.87 -31.20 -15.74
C PRO A 754 3.10 -31.78 -16.46
N TYR A 755 3.35 -33.08 -16.35
CA TYR A 755 4.61 -33.72 -16.78
C TYR A 755 4.57 -34.24 -18.21
N VAL A 756 3.39 -34.32 -18.82
CA VAL A 756 3.26 -34.84 -20.19
C VAL A 756 3.31 -33.71 -21.20
N TRP A 757 4.35 -33.75 -22.03
CA TRP A 757 4.65 -32.75 -23.05
C TRP A 757 4.01 -33.04 -24.41
N GLU A 758 3.57 -34.28 -24.62
CA GLU A 758 2.84 -34.73 -25.80
C GLU A 758 1.33 -34.44 -25.68
N SER A 759 0.65 -34.26 -26.82
CA SER A 759 -0.79 -34.01 -26.80
C SER A 759 -1.55 -35.30 -26.45
N HIS A 760 -2.05 -35.40 -25.21
CA HIS A 760 -3.09 -36.38 -24.92
C HIS A 760 -4.32 -36.11 -25.80
N LYS A 761 -5.01 -37.16 -26.23
CA LYS A 761 -6.34 -37.02 -26.84
C LYS A 761 -7.24 -36.31 -25.81
N MET A 762 -7.55 -35.04 -26.08
CA MET A 762 -8.42 -34.27 -25.21
C MET A 762 -9.82 -34.88 -25.23
N PRO A 763 -10.53 -34.88 -24.09
CA PRO A 763 -11.94 -35.26 -24.09
C PRO A 763 -12.72 -34.45 -25.11
N LYS A 764 -13.49 -35.12 -25.98
CA LYS A 764 -14.36 -34.47 -26.98
C LYS A 764 -15.35 -33.47 -26.37
N HIS A 765 -15.77 -33.71 -25.13
CA HIS A 765 -16.68 -32.82 -24.39
C HIS A 765 -15.99 -31.58 -23.78
N PHE A 766 -14.65 -31.54 -23.76
CA PHE A 766 -13.90 -30.42 -23.20
C PHE A 766 -12.55 -30.19 -23.95
N PRO A 767 -12.59 -29.93 -25.28
CA PRO A 767 -11.38 -29.92 -26.11
C PRO A 767 -10.54 -28.66 -25.93
N HIS A 768 -11.03 -27.60 -25.28
CA HIS A 768 -10.25 -26.39 -25.01
C HIS A 768 -9.47 -26.47 -23.68
N ALA A 769 -9.65 -27.54 -22.90
CA ALA A 769 -9.01 -27.73 -21.59
C ALA A 769 -7.48 -27.84 -21.65
N TRP A 770 -6.91 -28.19 -22.80
CA TRP A 770 -5.46 -28.34 -22.97
C TRP A 770 -4.71 -27.06 -22.58
N THR A 771 -5.33 -25.89 -22.78
CA THR A 771 -4.73 -24.60 -22.39
C THR A 771 -4.54 -24.50 -20.88
N LEU A 772 -5.42 -25.08 -20.06
CA LEU A 772 -5.29 -25.10 -18.59
C LEU A 772 -4.08 -25.91 -18.13
N ALA A 773 -3.82 -27.05 -18.79
CA ALA A 773 -2.66 -27.89 -18.51
C ALA A 773 -1.34 -27.20 -18.86
N LEU A 774 -1.31 -26.48 -19.99
CA LEU A 774 -0.17 -25.65 -20.38
C LEU A 774 -0.01 -24.46 -19.42
N GLU A 775 -1.09 -23.77 -19.06
CA GLU A 775 -1.07 -22.67 -18.12
C GLU A 775 -0.50 -23.09 -16.76
N TYR A 776 -0.89 -24.26 -16.26
CA TYR A 776 -0.38 -24.77 -15.00
C TYR A 776 1.13 -25.09 -15.08
N ARG A 777 1.56 -25.90 -16.06
CA ARG A 777 2.99 -26.28 -16.17
C ARG A 777 3.91 -25.08 -16.42
N LEU A 778 3.46 -24.10 -17.22
CA LEU A 778 4.24 -22.89 -17.51
C LEU A 778 4.30 -21.95 -16.31
N SER A 779 3.26 -21.94 -15.47
CA SER A 779 3.32 -21.29 -14.16
C SER A 779 4.42 -21.89 -13.29
N LEU A 780 4.58 -23.22 -13.28
CA LEU A 780 5.66 -23.91 -12.55
C LEU A 780 7.05 -23.50 -13.08
N ALA A 781 7.22 -23.54 -14.40
CA ALA A 781 8.46 -23.12 -15.05
C ALA A 781 8.80 -21.65 -14.75
N LEU A 782 7.81 -20.75 -14.78
CA LEU A 782 7.98 -19.34 -14.43
C LEU A 782 8.40 -19.15 -12.97
N PHE A 783 7.76 -19.86 -12.03
CA PHE A 783 8.15 -19.78 -10.62
C PHE A 783 9.58 -20.28 -10.40
N LEU A 784 9.99 -21.35 -11.09
CA LEU A 784 11.36 -21.84 -11.05
C LEU A 784 12.36 -20.80 -11.58
N VAL A 785 12.07 -20.16 -12.72
CA VAL A 785 12.91 -19.08 -13.27
C VAL A 785 13.00 -17.89 -12.31
N LEU A 786 11.89 -17.52 -11.66
CA LEU A 786 11.90 -16.45 -10.65
C LEU A 786 12.78 -16.82 -9.45
N ILE A 787 12.71 -18.05 -8.95
CA ILE A 787 13.58 -18.52 -7.87
C ILE A 787 15.05 -18.49 -8.31
N ALA A 788 15.35 -19.02 -9.50
CA ALA A 788 16.71 -19.08 -10.03
C ALA A 788 17.33 -17.69 -10.29
N THR A 789 16.49 -16.69 -10.57
CA THR A 789 16.96 -15.35 -10.98
C THR A 789 16.74 -14.25 -9.94
N CYS A 790 16.11 -14.54 -8.80
CA CYS A 790 15.73 -13.52 -7.80
C CYS A 790 16.92 -12.77 -7.19
N ARG A 791 18.10 -13.42 -7.13
CA ARG A 791 19.35 -12.82 -6.62
C ARG A 791 20.23 -12.20 -7.71
N LEU A 792 19.84 -12.30 -8.98
CA LEU A 792 20.60 -11.72 -10.07
C LEU A 792 20.36 -10.20 -10.17
N THR A 793 21.33 -9.47 -10.70
CA THR A 793 21.12 -8.08 -11.11
C THR A 793 20.20 -8.00 -12.35
N THR A 794 19.72 -6.81 -12.68
CA THR A 794 18.70 -6.59 -13.72
C THR A 794 19.11 -7.12 -15.10
N ILE A 795 20.36 -6.90 -15.52
CA ILE A 795 20.84 -7.33 -16.84
C ILE A 795 20.95 -8.86 -16.94
N PRO A 796 21.69 -9.57 -16.06
CA PRO A 796 21.76 -11.04 -16.11
C PRO A 796 20.39 -11.70 -15.99
N ARG A 797 19.48 -11.19 -15.16
CA ARG A 797 18.11 -11.73 -15.07
C ARG A 797 17.37 -11.61 -16.40
N LYS A 798 17.37 -10.44 -17.05
CA LYS A 798 16.78 -10.25 -18.39
C LYS A 798 17.39 -11.20 -19.41
N MET A 799 18.71 -11.37 -19.39
CA MET A 799 19.42 -12.29 -20.28
C MET A 799 19.03 -13.75 -20.05
N VAL A 800 18.84 -14.18 -18.81
CA VAL A 800 18.35 -15.54 -18.50
C VAL A 800 16.91 -15.72 -18.98
N ILE A 801 16.00 -14.78 -18.68
CA ILE A 801 14.61 -14.86 -19.12
C ILE A 801 14.51 -14.90 -20.66
N LEU A 802 15.23 -14.01 -21.34
CA LEU A 802 15.31 -13.97 -22.80
C LEU A 802 15.97 -15.25 -23.36
N GLY A 803 17.04 -15.72 -22.73
CA GLY A 803 17.74 -16.93 -23.09
C GLY A 803 16.84 -18.16 -23.02
N VAL A 804 16.04 -18.31 -21.95
CA VAL A 804 15.05 -19.40 -21.84
C VAL A 804 13.97 -19.28 -22.92
N ALA A 805 13.48 -18.07 -23.19
CA ALA A 805 12.49 -17.84 -24.25
C ALA A 805 13.05 -18.25 -25.62
N ILE A 806 14.27 -17.81 -25.97
CA ILE A 806 14.93 -18.15 -27.24
C ILE A 806 15.25 -19.65 -27.30
N TRP A 807 15.82 -20.22 -26.25
CA TRP A 807 16.16 -21.65 -26.18
C TRP A 807 14.93 -22.53 -26.43
N SER A 808 13.78 -22.17 -25.84
CA SER A 808 12.53 -22.89 -26.02
C SER A 808 12.03 -22.92 -27.48
N VAL A 809 12.36 -21.88 -28.26
CA VAL A 809 12.07 -21.83 -29.70
C VAL A 809 12.93 -22.83 -30.47
N TYR A 810 14.22 -22.92 -30.15
CA TYR A 810 15.17 -23.70 -30.94
C TYR A 810 15.18 -25.19 -30.62
N CYS A 811 15.06 -25.57 -29.34
CA CYS A 811 15.20 -26.96 -28.92
C CYS A 811 13.94 -27.80 -29.16
N ASP A 812 12.77 -27.30 -28.77
CA ASP A 812 11.54 -28.12 -28.71
C ASP A 812 10.32 -27.46 -29.40
N ARG A 813 10.54 -26.38 -30.17
CA ARG A 813 9.49 -25.56 -30.81
C ARG A 813 8.38 -25.12 -29.83
N ARG A 814 8.76 -24.78 -28.60
CA ARG A 814 7.85 -24.42 -27.50
C ARG A 814 7.44 -22.96 -27.58
N TRP A 815 6.49 -22.67 -28.47
CA TRP A 815 5.87 -21.34 -28.57
C TRP A 815 5.26 -20.87 -27.25
N ASP A 816 4.76 -21.81 -26.46
CA ASP A 816 4.05 -21.59 -25.21
C ASP A 816 5.00 -21.13 -24.10
N VAL A 817 6.18 -21.75 -23.98
CA VAL A 817 7.26 -21.29 -23.10
C VAL A 817 7.76 -19.91 -23.52
N MET A 818 7.95 -19.69 -24.83
CA MET A 818 8.34 -18.38 -25.36
C MET A 818 7.32 -17.30 -24.99
N GLY A 819 6.02 -17.56 -25.16
CA GLY A 819 4.95 -16.62 -24.80
C GLY A 819 4.99 -16.25 -23.32
N PHE A 820 5.09 -17.25 -22.43
CA PHE A 820 5.11 -17.06 -20.99
C PHE A 820 6.35 -16.27 -20.50
N MET A 821 7.53 -16.65 -20.98
CA MET A 821 8.79 -15.97 -20.63
C MET A 821 8.87 -14.58 -21.25
N GLY A 822 8.32 -14.38 -22.45
CA GLY A 822 8.18 -13.06 -23.05
C GLY A 822 7.26 -12.14 -22.23
N GLY A 823 6.15 -12.66 -21.72
CA GLY A 823 5.29 -11.95 -20.77
C GLY A 823 6.03 -11.53 -19.50
N LEU A 824 6.81 -12.45 -18.92
CA LEU A 824 7.66 -12.19 -17.76
C LEU A 824 8.72 -11.12 -18.06
N LEU A 825 9.33 -11.16 -19.26
CA LEU A 825 10.29 -10.15 -19.70
C LEU A 825 9.66 -8.76 -19.83
N VAL A 826 8.43 -8.67 -20.37
CA VAL A 826 7.71 -7.40 -20.43
C VAL A 826 7.39 -6.86 -19.02
N ALA A 827 7.05 -7.72 -18.06
CA ALA A 827 6.88 -7.33 -16.67
C ALA A 827 8.18 -6.84 -16.03
N GLU A 828 9.32 -7.49 -16.32
CA GLU A 828 10.65 -7.05 -15.86
C GLU A 828 11.02 -5.68 -16.46
N LEU A 829 10.75 -5.46 -17.75
CA LEU A 829 11.01 -4.17 -18.42
C LEU A 829 10.17 -3.02 -17.85
N ARG A 830 9.01 -3.31 -17.26
CA ARG A 830 8.18 -2.32 -16.58
C ARG A 830 8.84 -1.80 -15.30
N PHE A 831 9.43 -2.68 -14.49
CA PHE A 831 10.07 -2.30 -13.22
C PHE A 831 11.53 -1.89 -13.39
N ALA A 832 12.24 -2.50 -14.34
CA ALA A 832 13.62 -2.19 -14.68
C ALA A 832 13.75 -1.92 -16.19
N PRO A 833 13.38 -0.72 -16.67
CA PRO A 833 13.49 -0.34 -18.09
C PRO A 833 14.90 -0.47 -18.64
N LEU A 834 15.02 -0.83 -19.93
CA LEU A 834 16.31 -0.99 -20.61
C LEU A 834 17.13 0.31 -20.62
N SER A 835 16.47 1.48 -20.58
CA SER A 835 17.14 2.77 -20.46
C SER A 835 17.97 2.90 -19.17
N ASN A 836 17.49 2.32 -18.06
CA ASN A 836 18.19 2.36 -16.78
C ASN A 836 19.41 1.45 -16.81
N ASP A 837 19.30 0.29 -17.47
CA ASP A 837 20.42 -0.62 -17.68
C ASP A 837 21.49 0.02 -18.60
N LEU A 838 21.06 0.70 -19.66
CA LEU A 838 21.96 1.42 -20.58
C LEU A 838 22.66 2.61 -19.89
N ALA A 839 21.92 3.38 -19.08
CA ALA A 839 22.48 4.46 -18.27
C ALA A 839 23.59 3.96 -17.33
N ARG A 840 23.41 2.79 -16.70
CA ARG A 840 24.42 2.14 -15.87
C ARG A 840 25.64 1.68 -16.69
N LEU A 841 25.41 1.05 -17.84
CA LEU A 841 26.49 0.53 -18.70
C LEU A 841 27.36 1.66 -19.28
N VAL A 842 26.72 2.74 -19.71
CA VAL A 842 27.38 3.92 -20.32
C VAL A 842 27.87 4.91 -19.25
N ARG A 843 27.67 4.60 -17.95
CA ARG A 843 28.00 5.46 -16.80
C ARG A 843 27.46 6.89 -16.95
N ARG A 844 26.26 7.03 -17.52
CA ARG A 844 25.54 8.30 -17.67
C ARG A 844 24.22 8.24 -16.91
N PRO A 845 24.20 8.62 -15.62
CA PRO A 845 23.00 8.56 -14.79
C PRO A 845 21.85 9.45 -15.29
N ASP A 846 22.15 10.49 -16.07
CA ASP A 846 21.16 11.43 -16.62
C ASP A 846 20.54 11.01 -17.96
N PHE A 847 20.82 9.80 -18.46
CA PHE A 847 20.28 9.33 -19.73
C PHE A 847 18.76 9.10 -19.63
N LYS A 848 17.97 10.05 -20.15
CA LYS A 848 16.51 9.94 -20.28
C LYS A 848 16.14 9.66 -21.74
N PRO A 849 15.46 8.54 -22.06
CA PRO A 849 15.01 8.27 -23.41
C PRO A 849 13.95 9.29 -23.85
N CYS A 850 13.96 9.66 -25.14
CA CYS A 850 12.97 10.57 -25.71
C CYS A 850 11.56 9.95 -25.63
N ARG A 851 10.63 10.63 -24.96
CA ARG A 851 9.24 10.17 -24.79
C ARG A 851 8.52 9.96 -26.13
N TRP A 852 8.78 10.83 -27.10
CA TRP A 852 8.22 10.71 -28.45
C TRP A 852 8.70 9.43 -29.15
N LEU A 853 9.98 9.08 -29.00
CA LEU A 853 10.52 7.83 -29.56
C LEU A 853 9.87 6.59 -28.91
N GLY A 854 9.63 6.64 -27.59
CA GLY A 854 8.88 5.60 -26.89
C GLY A 854 7.44 5.45 -27.39
N PHE A 855 6.74 6.58 -27.62
CA PHE A 855 5.39 6.58 -28.20
C PHE A 855 5.36 6.00 -29.63
N VAL A 856 6.27 6.44 -30.50
CA VAL A 856 6.37 5.93 -31.88
C VAL A 856 6.71 4.44 -31.89
N ALA A 857 7.68 4.01 -31.08
CA ALA A 857 8.03 2.60 -30.93
C ALA A 857 6.85 1.77 -30.41
N GLY A 858 6.09 2.31 -29.46
CA GLY A 858 4.85 1.70 -28.95
C GLY A 858 3.79 1.53 -30.05
N LEU A 859 3.57 2.57 -30.86
CA LEU A 859 2.60 2.52 -31.97
C LEU A 859 2.99 1.49 -33.02
N VAL A 860 4.27 1.50 -33.42
CA VAL A 860 4.82 0.50 -34.35
C VAL A 860 4.68 -0.92 -33.76
N ALA A 861 4.97 -1.10 -32.48
CA ALA A 861 4.82 -2.39 -31.81
C ALA A 861 3.37 -2.87 -31.78
N VAL A 862 2.40 -2.00 -31.51
CA VAL A 862 0.98 -2.41 -31.56
C VAL A 862 0.57 -2.82 -32.97
N VAL A 863 0.97 -2.07 -34.00
CA VAL A 863 0.67 -2.42 -35.40
C VAL A 863 1.29 -3.76 -35.79
N LEU A 864 2.59 -3.95 -35.52
CA LEU A 864 3.29 -5.22 -35.79
C LEU A 864 2.71 -6.39 -34.98
N GLY A 865 2.40 -6.14 -33.71
CA GLY A 865 1.77 -7.10 -32.82
C GLY A 865 0.41 -7.58 -33.34
N LEU A 866 -0.43 -6.65 -33.83
CA LEU A 866 -1.72 -6.98 -34.45
C LEU A 866 -1.54 -7.76 -35.76
N ILE A 867 -0.59 -7.37 -36.62
CA ILE A 867 -0.28 -8.09 -37.86
C ILE A 867 0.11 -9.54 -37.56
N PHE A 868 1.04 -9.75 -36.64
CA PHE A 868 1.49 -11.10 -36.26
C PHE A 868 0.44 -11.90 -35.50
N CYS A 869 -0.40 -11.27 -34.67
CA CYS A 869 -1.55 -11.93 -34.06
C CYS A 869 -2.62 -12.32 -35.09
N SER A 870 -2.70 -11.61 -36.22
CA SER A 870 -3.57 -11.96 -37.36
C SER A 870 -2.97 -12.94 -38.36
N TRP A 871 -1.96 -13.72 -37.98
CA TRP A 871 -1.30 -14.62 -38.93
C TRP A 871 -2.27 -15.63 -39.59
N PRO A 872 -2.25 -15.79 -40.92
CA PRO A 872 -3.14 -16.72 -41.62
C PRO A 872 -2.76 -18.18 -41.32
N GLU A 873 -3.75 -19.07 -41.37
CA GLU A 873 -3.60 -20.48 -40.96
C GLU A 873 -3.55 -21.46 -42.14
N ASN A 874 -3.66 -20.95 -43.37
CA ASN A 874 -3.57 -21.74 -44.58
C ASN A 874 -2.14 -21.69 -45.16
N PRO A 875 -1.52 -22.83 -45.54
CA PRO A 875 -0.17 -22.90 -46.09
C PRO A 875 0.07 -22.03 -47.33
N GLU A 876 -0.92 -21.93 -48.22
CA GLU A 876 -0.86 -21.13 -49.45
C GLU A 876 -0.66 -19.64 -49.18
N SER A 877 -1.06 -19.19 -47.99
CA SER A 877 -0.85 -17.81 -47.55
C SER A 877 0.64 -17.45 -47.43
N MET A 878 1.52 -18.44 -47.23
CA MET A 878 2.97 -18.23 -47.12
C MET A 878 3.64 -17.93 -48.47
N LYS A 879 2.91 -18.06 -49.60
CA LYS A 879 3.42 -17.74 -50.94
C LYS A 879 3.25 -16.25 -51.30
N ILE A 880 2.51 -15.50 -50.49
CA ILE A 880 2.11 -14.11 -50.79
C ILE A 880 2.79 -13.14 -49.82
N GLN A 881 3.07 -11.92 -50.29
CA GLN A 881 3.67 -10.87 -49.48
C GLN A 881 2.63 -10.23 -48.52
N PRO A 882 3.01 -9.81 -47.30
CA PRO A 882 4.36 -9.87 -46.73
C PRO A 882 4.68 -11.21 -46.03
N TYR A 883 3.75 -12.16 -45.97
CA TYR A 883 3.94 -13.43 -45.24
C TYR A 883 5.11 -14.26 -45.76
N HIS A 884 5.33 -14.27 -47.09
CA HIS A 884 6.45 -14.96 -47.72
C HIS A 884 7.82 -14.44 -47.26
N PHE A 885 7.96 -13.13 -47.07
CA PHE A 885 9.19 -12.52 -46.57
C PHE A 885 9.50 -13.00 -45.15
N PHE A 886 8.53 -12.90 -44.24
CA PHE A 886 8.68 -13.34 -42.85
C PHE A 886 8.84 -14.86 -42.71
N TRP A 887 8.22 -15.64 -43.60
CA TRP A 887 8.42 -17.09 -43.67
C TRP A 887 9.90 -17.44 -43.90
N LYS A 888 10.60 -16.71 -44.78
CA LYS A 888 12.05 -16.89 -45.02
C LYS A 888 12.92 -16.53 -43.82
N LEU A 889 12.45 -15.63 -42.94
CA LEU A 889 13.16 -15.20 -41.73
C LEU A 889 13.01 -16.17 -40.55
N ALA A 890 11.99 -17.04 -40.58
CA ALA A 890 11.79 -18.00 -39.49
C ALA A 890 12.89 -19.08 -39.48
N PRO A 891 13.31 -19.57 -38.29
CA PRO A 891 14.30 -20.64 -38.20
C PRO A 891 13.88 -21.88 -39.00
N LYS A 892 14.84 -22.55 -39.64
CA LYS A 892 14.58 -23.77 -40.43
C LYS A 892 13.89 -24.88 -39.63
N SER A 893 14.13 -24.96 -38.32
CA SER A 893 13.45 -25.94 -37.44
C SER A 893 11.92 -25.74 -37.39
N TRP A 894 11.43 -24.52 -37.66
CA TRP A 894 10.01 -24.19 -37.70
C TRP A 894 9.40 -24.35 -39.09
N GLN A 895 10.22 -24.51 -40.13
CA GLN A 895 9.83 -24.68 -41.54
C GLN A 895 9.18 -26.05 -41.89
N GLY A 896 8.57 -26.74 -40.91
CA GLY A 896 7.71 -27.92 -41.09
C GLY A 896 8.33 -29.10 -41.87
N ARG A 897 7.65 -30.24 -41.91
CA ARG A 897 7.96 -31.34 -42.88
C ARG A 897 6.81 -31.61 -43.84
N THR A 898 5.59 -31.24 -43.43
CA THR A 898 4.35 -31.31 -44.23
C THR A 898 3.68 -29.94 -44.28
N GLU A 899 2.86 -29.66 -45.30
CA GLU A 899 2.20 -28.36 -45.48
C GLU A 899 1.29 -27.98 -44.31
N THR A 900 0.60 -28.95 -43.70
CA THR A 900 -0.31 -28.74 -42.57
C THR A 900 0.41 -28.48 -41.24
N GLU A 901 1.53 -29.16 -41.00
CA GLU A 901 2.40 -28.86 -39.87
C GLU A 901 3.05 -27.48 -40.01
N LEU A 902 3.38 -27.10 -41.25
CA LEU A 902 3.96 -25.80 -41.58
C LEU A 902 3.01 -24.67 -41.19
N SER A 903 1.77 -24.65 -41.67
CA SER A 903 0.89 -23.51 -41.36
C SER A 903 0.59 -23.38 -39.87
N THR A 904 0.41 -24.50 -39.16
CA THR A 904 0.06 -24.48 -37.74
C THR A 904 1.22 -24.04 -36.85
N ALA A 905 2.44 -24.56 -37.06
CA ALA A 905 3.60 -24.19 -36.26
C ALA A 905 3.94 -22.69 -36.39
N PHE A 906 3.79 -22.13 -37.60
CA PHE A 906 4.06 -20.72 -37.87
C PHE A 906 3.06 -19.77 -37.22
N THR A 907 1.76 -20.11 -37.24
CA THR A 907 0.76 -19.30 -36.55
C THR A 907 1.07 -19.18 -35.07
N TRP A 908 1.52 -20.27 -34.43
CA TRP A 908 1.91 -20.26 -33.02
C TRP A 908 3.21 -19.47 -32.76
N TYR A 909 4.20 -19.61 -33.65
CA TYR A 909 5.45 -18.88 -33.57
C TYR A 909 5.25 -17.36 -33.67
N PHE A 910 4.68 -16.90 -34.78
CA PHE A 910 4.43 -15.48 -35.02
C PHE A 910 3.34 -14.95 -34.10
N GLY A 911 2.31 -15.72 -33.76
CA GLY A 911 1.30 -15.33 -32.78
C GLY A 911 1.92 -15.04 -31.40
N SER A 912 2.92 -15.83 -30.99
CA SER A 912 3.62 -15.62 -29.72
C SER A 912 4.53 -14.39 -29.75
N ILE A 913 5.28 -14.17 -30.84
CA ILE A 913 6.05 -12.93 -31.05
C ILE A 913 5.10 -11.73 -31.04
N GLY A 914 4.03 -11.80 -31.83
CA GLY A 914 3.01 -10.78 -31.94
C GLY A 914 2.38 -10.42 -30.60
N SER A 915 2.10 -11.42 -29.77
CA SER A 915 1.53 -11.24 -28.43
C SER A 915 2.49 -10.51 -27.48
N ILE A 916 3.77 -10.86 -27.48
CA ILE A 916 4.79 -10.21 -26.65
C ILE A 916 4.99 -8.76 -27.10
N VAL A 917 5.11 -8.53 -28.40
CA VAL A 917 5.29 -7.20 -28.98
C VAL A 917 4.05 -6.34 -28.77
N LEU A 918 2.85 -6.91 -28.92
CA LEU A 918 1.58 -6.22 -28.64
C LEU A 918 1.49 -5.83 -27.17
N LEU A 919 1.81 -6.74 -26.26
CA LEU A 919 1.79 -6.47 -24.81
C LEU A 919 2.78 -5.36 -24.43
N TRP A 920 4.01 -5.42 -24.97
CA TRP A 920 5.01 -4.36 -24.78
C TRP A 920 4.57 -3.02 -25.39
N GLY A 921 4.00 -3.03 -26.59
CA GLY A 921 3.49 -1.81 -27.24
C GLY A 921 2.37 -1.15 -26.43
N LEU A 922 1.48 -1.95 -25.84
CA LEU A 922 0.42 -1.45 -24.95
C LEU A 922 0.98 -0.84 -23.66
N GLU A 923 2.05 -1.37 -23.09
CA GLU A 923 2.75 -0.77 -21.94
C GLU A 923 3.25 0.66 -22.24
N GLN A 924 3.59 0.95 -23.50
CA GLN A 924 4.08 2.27 -23.92
C GLN A 924 2.96 3.28 -24.26
N LEU A 925 1.70 2.83 -24.37
CA LEU A 925 0.60 3.64 -24.93
C LEU A 925 -0.56 3.85 -23.93
N PRO A 926 -0.48 4.88 -23.06
CA PRO A 926 -1.51 5.17 -22.07
C PRO A 926 -2.92 5.37 -22.64
N LEU A 927 -3.04 5.93 -23.85
CA LEU A 927 -4.34 6.13 -24.50
C LEU A 927 -5.04 4.80 -24.80
N LEU A 928 -4.30 3.81 -25.29
CA LEU A 928 -4.85 2.47 -25.54
C LEU A 928 -5.14 1.74 -24.23
N GLN A 929 -4.30 1.91 -23.20
CA GLN A 929 -4.60 1.39 -21.86
C GLN A 929 -5.92 1.96 -21.30
N ARG A 930 -6.18 3.26 -21.48
CA ARG A 930 -7.45 3.91 -21.09
C ARG A 930 -8.63 3.34 -21.87
N ALA A 931 -8.50 3.18 -23.19
CA ALA A 931 -9.56 2.60 -24.03
C ALA A 931 -9.90 1.17 -23.60
N LEU A 932 -8.88 0.35 -23.35
CA LEU A 932 -9.03 -1.02 -22.84
C LEU A 932 -9.57 -1.07 -21.40
N SER A 933 -9.48 0.03 -20.64
CA SER A 933 -10.01 0.16 -19.28
C SER A 933 -11.44 0.73 -19.25
N CYS A 934 -12.15 0.79 -20.38
CA CYS A 934 -13.56 1.18 -20.39
C CYS A 934 -14.46 0.13 -19.70
N ALA A 935 -15.63 0.54 -19.22
CA ALA A 935 -16.50 -0.33 -18.42
C ALA A 935 -16.93 -1.64 -19.12
N PRO A 936 -17.29 -1.66 -20.41
CA PRO A 936 -17.64 -2.90 -21.11
C PRO A 936 -16.48 -3.89 -21.19
N LEU A 937 -15.27 -3.43 -21.56
CA LEU A 937 -14.10 -4.28 -21.68
C LEU A 937 -13.59 -4.75 -20.32
N ARG A 938 -13.66 -3.91 -19.29
CA ARG A 938 -13.38 -4.32 -17.90
C ARG A 938 -14.31 -5.43 -17.44
N TYR A 939 -15.62 -5.27 -17.66
CA TYR A 939 -16.58 -6.31 -17.33
C TYR A 939 -16.28 -7.63 -18.05
N LEU A 940 -16.04 -7.57 -19.36
CA LEU A 940 -15.66 -8.74 -20.15
C LEU A 940 -14.34 -9.37 -19.64
N GLY A 941 -13.42 -8.54 -19.16
CA GLY A 941 -12.18 -8.95 -18.50
C GLY A 941 -12.38 -9.69 -17.18
N GLU A 942 -13.30 -9.24 -16.33
CA GLU A 942 -13.62 -9.90 -15.06
C GLU A 942 -14.22 -11.30 -15.29
N ILE A 943 -15.12 -11.44 -16.27
CA ILE A 943 -15.73 -12.73 -16.60
C ILE A 943 -14.89 -13.60 -17.54
N SER A 944 -13.73 -13.11 -18.02
CA SER A 944 -12.98 -13.71 -19.14
C SER A 944 -12.63 -15.19 -18.95
N TYR A 945 -12.22 -15.60 -17.76
CA TYR A 945 -11.89 -17.01 -17.49
C TYR A 945 -13.15 -17.89 -17.55
N ALA A 946 -14.23 -17.49 -16.88
CA ALA A 946 -15.51 -18.19 -16.94
C ALA A 946 -16.10 -18.20 -18.36
N PHE A 947 -16.06 -17.07 -19.07
CA PHE A 947 -16.44 -16.92 -20.47
C PHE A 947 -15.70 -17.92 -21.35
N TYR A 948 -14.37 -18.01 -21.18
CA TYR A 948 -13.53 -18.96 -21.93
C TYR A 948 -13.85 -20.41 -21.60
N LEU A 949 -14.28 -20.77 -20.39
CA LEU A 949 -14.66 -22.14 -20.10
C LEU A 949 -16.03 -22.49 -20.70
N VAL A 950 -17.02 -21.59 -20.59
CA VAL A 950 -18.40 -21.91 -20.99
C VAL A 950 -18.66 -21.83 -22.50
N HIS A 951 -17.87 -21.05 -23.26
CA HIS A 951 -18.15 -20.79 -24.68
C HIS A 951 -18.29 -22.07 -25.51
N TRP A 952 -17.51 -23.11 -25.20
CA TRP A 952 -17.54 -24.35 -25.96
C TRP A 952 -18.84 -25.12 -25.77
N ILE A 953 -19.35 -25.22 -24.52
CA ILE A 953 -20.65 -25.84 -24.25
C ILE A 953 -21.74 -25.14 -25.05
N ILE A 954 -21.72 -23.82 -25.09
CA ILE A 954 -22.81 -23.03 -25.67
C ILE A 954 -22.75 -23.12 -27.19
N ARG A 955 -21.54 -23.07 -27.77
CA ARG A 955 -21.34 -23.42 -29.18
C ARG A 955 -21.88 -24.81 -29.49
N GLN A 956 -21.63 -25.79 -28.63
CA GLN A 956 -21.91 -27.19 -28.90
C GLN A 956 -23.39 -27.58 -28.82
N TYR A 957 -24.13 -27.00 -27.87
CA TYR A 957 -25.55 -27.30 -27.64
C TYR A 957 -26.51 -26.28 -28.23
N VAL A 958 -26.04 -25.06 -28.55
CA VAL A 958 -26.88 -23.98 -29.07
C VAL A 958 -26.41 -23.54 -30.46
N GLY A 959 -25.21 -22.96 -30.55
CA GLY A 959 -24.78 -22.29 -31.78
C GLY A 959 -24.70 -23.21 -33.00
N TYR A 960 -23.94 -24.28 -32.90
CA TYR A 960 -23.72 -25.22 -33.99
C TYR A 960 -25.00 -26.00 -34.37
N PRO A 961 -25.79 -26.56 -33.43
CA PRO A 961 -27.07 -27.19 -33.75
C PRO A 961 -28.07 -26.24 -34.42
N LEU A 962 -28.18 -25.00 -33.94
CA LEU A 962 -29.08 -24.00 -34.50
C LEU A 962 -28.71 -23.65 -35.94
N PHE A 963 -27.42 -23.38 -36.20
CA PHE A 963 -26.96 -23.15 -37.58
C PHE A 963 -27.23 -24.34 -38.49
N ARG A 964 -26.94 -25.56 -38.01
CA ARG A 964 -27.16 -26.79 -38.79
C ARG A 964 -28.64 -26.99 -39.09
N HIS A 965 -29.54 -26.68 -38.15
CA HIS A 965 -30.97 -26.75 -38.38
C HIS A 965 -31.43 -25.73 -39.43
N LEU A 966 -30.98 -24.47 -39.33
CA LEU A 966 -31.32 -23.43 -40.29
C LEU A 966 -30.82 -23.76 -41.71
N THR A 967 -29.58 -24.24 -41.84
CA THR A 967 -28.99 -24.54 -43.14
C THR A 967 -29.44 -25.87 -43.74
N LYS A 968 -29.55 -26.95 -42.94
CA LYS A 968 -29.86 -28.30 -43.47
C LYS A 968 -31.34 -28.65 -43.42
N THR A 969 -32.12 -28.07 -42.50
CA THR A 969 -33.54 -28.41 -42.34
C THR A 969 -34.43 -27.31 -42.90
N GLN A 970 -34.07 -26.04 -42.68
CA GLN A 970 -34.84 -24.90 -43.19
C GLN A 970 -34.28 -24.31 -44.50
N GLU A 971 -33.15 -24.83 -45.00
CA GLU A 971 -32.50 -24.42 -46.25
C GLU A 971 -32.16 -22.92 -46.34
N TRP A 972 -31.95 -22.26 -45.21
CA TRP A 972 -31.51 -20.87 -45.17
C TRP A 972 -30.10 -20.73 -45.74
N SER A 973 -29.80 -19.59 -46.37
CA SER A 973 -28.45 -19.27 -46.82
C SER A 973 -27.48 -19.13 -45.63
N GLN A 974 -26.18 -19.31 -45.88
CA GLN A 974 -25.17 -19.41 -44.81
C GLN A 974 -25.09 -18.15 -43.93
N THR A 975 -25.13 -16.96 -44.52
CA THR A 975 -24.93 -15.70 -43.77
C THR A 975 -26.08 -15.37 -42.82
N PRO A 976 -27.37 -15.40 -43.22
CA PRO A 976 -28.48 -15.25 -42.28
C PRO A 976 -28.49 -16.33 -41.20
N SER A 977 -28.19 -17.59 -41.57
CA SER A 977 -28.09 -18.69 -40.61
C SER A 977 -27.00 -18.44 -39.56
N PHE A 978 -25.85 -17.90 -39.98
CA PHE A 978 -24.76 -17.53 -39.08
C PHE A 978 -25.18 -16.44 -38.11
N VAL A 979 -25.81 -15.36 -38.58
CA VAL A 979 -26.24 -14.24 -37.72
C VAL A 979 -27.25 -14.72 -36.68
N VAL A 980 -28.25 -15.50 -37.08
CA VAL A 980 -29.27 -16.04 -36.18
C VAL A 980 -28.68 -17.06 -35.19
N ALA A 981 -27.67 -17.82 -35.57
CA ALA A 981 -26.97 -18.71 -34.64
C ALA A 981 -25.99 -17.97 -33.71
N TYR A 982 -25.33 -16.92 -34.20
CA TYR A 982 -24.29 -16.20 -33.49
C TYR A 982 -24.84 -15.37 -32.33
N VAL A 983 -25.91 -14.60 -32.56
CA VAL A 983 -26.46 -13.69 -31.53
C VAL A 983 -26.88 -14.43 -30.26
N PRO A 984 -27.69 -15.51 -30.30
CA PRO A 984 -28.04 -16.30 -29.11
C PRO A 984 -26.81 -16.92 -28.46
N THR A 985 -25.84 -17.40 -29.25
CA THR A 985 -24.61 -18.01 -28.72
C THR A 985 -23.78 -17.00 -27.95
N LEU A 986 -23.56 -15.80 -28.50
CA LEU A 986 -22.84 -14.72 -27.84
C LEU A 986 -23.54 -14.29 -26.56
N VAL A 987 -24.85 -14.04 -26.62
CA VAL A 987 -25.65 -13.62 -25.47
C VAL A 987 -25.58 -14.67 -24.37
N LEU A 988 -25.88 -15.94 -24.68
CA LEU A 988 -25.81 -17.01 -23.69
C LEU A 988 -24.39 -17.18 -23.13
N THR A 989 -23.35 -17.00 -23.94
CA THR A 989 -21.95 -17.07 -23.47
C THR A 989 -21.62 -15.98 -22.47
N VAL A 990 -22.05 -14.74 -22.71
CA VAL A 990 -21.87 -13.66 -21.74
C VAL A 990 -22.69 -13.90 -20.46
N LEU A 991 -23.95 -14.34 -20.59
CA LEU A 991 -24.85 -14.52 -19.44
C LEU A 991 -24.42 -15.71 -18.55
N LEU A 992 -24.13 -16.86 -19.16
CA LEU A 992 -23.66 -18.04 -18.44
C LEU A 992 -22.22 -17.84 -17.95
N GLY A 993 -21.37 -17.13 -18.69
CA GLY A 993 -20.02 -16.77 -18.25
C GLY A 993 -20.06 -15.91 -16.99
N ASP A 994 -20.95 -14.90 -16.95
CA ASP A 994 -21.16 -14.08 -15.76
C ASP A 994 -21.70 -14.88 -14.57
N TYR A 995 -22.72 -15.71 -14.79
CA TYR A 995 -23.26 -16.54 -13.73
C TYR A 995 -22.22 -17.52 -13.18
N PHE A 996 -21.49 -18.20 -14.07
CA PHE A 996 -20.43 -19.14 -13.70
C PHE A 996 -19.28 -18.44 -12.96
N TRP A 997 -18.92 -17.22 -13.37
CA TRP A 997 -17.94 -16.39 -12.65
C TRP A 997 -18.36 -16.15 -11.20
N ARG A 998 -19.61 -15.68 -10.98
CA ARG A 998 -20.13 -15.36 -9.64
C ARG A 998 -20.37 -16.60 -8.78
N ALA A 999 -20.89 -17.66 -9.38
CA ALA A 999 -21.36 -18.84 -8.65
C ALA A 999 -20.24 -19.85 -8.37
N VAL A 1000 -19.25 -19.95 -9.28
CA VAL A 1000 -18.21 -20.97 -9.26
C VAL A 1000 -16.82 -20.34 -9.14
N ASP A 1001 -16.39 -19.57 -10.14
CA ASP A 1001 -15.00 -19.10 -10.25
C ASP A 1001 -14.54 -18.31 -9.00
N GLU A 1002 -15.29 -17.28 -8.58
CA GLU A 1002 -14.94 -16.51 -7.38
C GLU A 1002 -14.90 -17.35 -6.10
N LYS A 1003 -15.79 -18.35 -5.99
CA LYS A 1003 -15.82 -19.25 -4.85
C LYS A 1003 -14.62 -20.18 -4.88
N CYS A 1004 -14.20 -20.66 -6.05
CA CYS A 1004 -12.98 -21.44 -6.22
C CYS A 1004 -11.72 -20.63 -5.87
N VAL A 1005 -11.70 -19.32 -6.18
CA VAL A 1005 -10.60 -18.41 -5.77
C VAL A 1005 -10.54 -18.28 -4.25
N LYS A 1006 -11.69 -18.16 -3.57
CA LYS A 1006 -11.79 -18.12 -2.10
C LYS A 1006 -11.41 -19.46 -1.47
N LEU A 1007 -11.89 -20.58 -2.02
CA LEU A 1007 -11.57 -21.93 -1.59
C LEU A 1007 -10.06 -22.20 -1.68
N ALA A 1008 -9.42 -21.83 -2.79
CA ALA A 1008 -7.98 -21.97 -2.94
C ALA A 1008 -7.21 -21.18 -1.87
N ARG A 1009 -7.67 -19.97 -1.52
CA ARG A 1009 -7.07 -19.19 -0.43
C ARG A 1009 -7.26 -19.91 0.91
N PHE A 1010 -8.46 -20.36 1.21
CA PHE A 1010 -8.79 -21.08 2.44
C PHE A 1010 -7.95 -22.35 2.61
N VAL A 1011 -7.91 -23.22 1.59
CA VAL A 1011 -7.15 -24.47 1.64
C VAL A 1011 -5.66 -24.18 1.84
N VAL A 1012 -5.09 -23.24 1.10
CA VAL A 1012 -3.64 -23.01 1.16
C VAL A 1012 -3.22 -22.26 2.43
N THR A 1013 -3.97 -21.25 2.83
CA THR A 1013 -3.60 -20.40 3.96
C THR A 1013 -4.13 -20.94 5.29
N ASP A 1014 -5.40 -21.30 5.38
CA ASP A 1014 -6.05 -21.67 6.64
C ASP A 1014 -5.90 -23.17 6.96
N MET A 1015 -5.96 -24.05 5.95
CA MET A 1015 -5.84 -25.50 6.15
C MET A 1015 -4.41 -26.02 6.09
N LEU A 1016 -3.61 -25.56 5.12
CA LEU A 1016 -2.21 -26.00 4.93
C LEU A 1016 -1.19 -25.09 5.62
N GLY A 1017 -1.60 -23.94 6.16
CA GLY A 1017 -0.70 -22.99 6.84
C GLY A 1017 0.30 -22.28 5.93
N VAL A 1018 0.17 -22.39 4.61
CA VAL A 1018 1.14 -21.84 3.65
C VAL A 1018 0.86 -20.38 3.34
N GLY A 1019 1.82 -19.52 3.69
CA GLY A 1019 1.69 -18.07 3.56
C GLY A 1019 1.16 -17.38 4.82
N VAL A 1020 0.97 -18.13 5.90
CA VAL A 1020 0.88 -17.58 7.26
C VAL A 1020 2.33 -17.33 7.70
N LYS A 1021 2.72 -16.06 7.89
CA LYS A 1021 3.98 -15.80 8.61
C LYS A 1021 3.82 -16.49 9.96
N PRO A 1022 4.74 -17.39 10.36
CA PRO A 1022 4.60 -18.08 11.63
C PRO A 1022 4.34 -17.02 12.71
N LYS A 1023 3.27 -17.21 13.49
CA LYS A 1023 3.23 -16.57 14.81
C LYS A 1023 4.55 -16.95 15.47
N SER A 1024 5.25 -15.98 16.04
CA SER A 1024 6.50 -16.19 16.76
C SER A 1024 6.24 -17.09 17.98
N ASP A 1025 6.08 -18.39 17.73
CA ASP A 1025 6.00 -19.40 18.77
C ASP A 1025 7.40 -19.61 19.32
N LYS A 1026 7.50 -19.38 20.63
CA LYS A 1026 8.67 -19.59 21.44
C LYS A 1026 9.17 -21.04 21.30
N ARG A 1027 10.46 -21.17 20.94
CA ARG A 1027 11.38 -22.31 21.17
C ARG A 1027 11.15 -23.62 20.41
N LEU A 1028 12.16 -24.01 19.64
CA LEU A 1028 13.03 -25.18 19.92
C LEU A 1028 14.19 -25.17 18.91
N GLU A 1029 15.24 -24.41 19.19
CA GLU A 1029 16.50 -24.58 18.46
C GLU A 1029 17.18 -25.85 18.96
N MET A 1030 17.15 -26.89 18.13
CA MET A 1030 18.12 -27.97 18.19
C MET A 1030 19.50 -27.39 17.90
N VAL A 1031 20.39 -27.49 18.88
CA VAL A 1031 21.81 -27.17 18.76
C VAL A 1031 22.42 -28.04 17.66
N VAL A 1032 22.70 -27.45 16.50
CA VAL A 1032 23.60 -28.02 15.49
C VAL A 1032 24.98 -27.40 15.73
N PRO A 1033 26.05 -28.19 15.94
CA PRO A 1033 27.39 -27.63 16.13
C PRO A 1033 27.85 -26.93 14.85
N ALA A 1034 28.39 -25.71 15.00
CA ALA A 1034 28.92 -24.93 13.89
C ALA A 1034 30.03 -25.69 13.13
N PRO A 1035 30.06 -25.66 11.79
CA PRO A 1035 31.19 -26.20 11.03
C PRO A 1035 32.45 -25.35 11.27
N PRO A 1036 33.66 -25.95 11.21
CA PRO A 1036 34.89 -25.23 11.48
C PRO A 1036 35.09 -24.09 10.47
N GLN A 1037 35.33 -22.89 11.00
CA GLN A 1037 35.58 -21.68 10.22
C GLN A 1037 36.80 -21.88 9.30
N ARG A 1038 36.61 -21.69 7.99
CA ARG A 1038 37.73 -21.49 7.06
C ARG A 1038 38.35 -20.10 7.29
N PRO A 1039 39.67 -19.93 7.11
CA PRO A 1039 40.30 -18.62 7.25
C PRO A 1039 39.79 -17.67 6.17
N VAL A 1040 39.46 -16.43 6.57
CA VAL A 1040 39.02 -15.35 5.69
C VAL A 1040 40.19 -14.89 4.81
N GLU A 1041 40.06 -15.05 3.50
CA GLU A 1041 40.97 -14.45 2.52
C GLU A 1041 40.82 -12.92 2.57
N ARG A 1042 41.90 -12.22 2.95
CA ARG A 1042 42.01 -10.76 2.85
C ARG A 1042 41.99 -10.35 1.37
N SER A 1043 41.21 -9.32 1.05
CA SER A 1043 41.01 -8.84 -0.32
C SER A 1043 42.32 -8.36 -0.96
N LEU A 1044 42.48 -8.63 -2.25
CA LEU A 1044 43.64 -8.25 -3.08
C LEU A 1044 43.90 -6.74 -3.16
N ALA A 1045 42.95 -5.89 -2.76
CA ALA A 1045 43.08 -4.44 -2.85
C ALA A 1045 44.04 -3.86 -1.79
N VAL A 1046 44.16 -4.50 -0.62
CA VAL A 1046 45.03 -4.05 0.48
C VAL A 1046 46.51 -4.39 0.21
N ARG A 1047 46.77 -5.44 -0.59
CA ARG A 1047 48.14 -5.90 -0.92
C ARG A 1047 48.86 -5.04 -1.96
N MET A 1048 48.16 -4.19 -2.71
CA MET A 1048 48.77 -3.35 -3.75
C MET A 1048 49.21 -1.96 -3.26
N GLU A 1049 48.67 -1.47 -2.14
CA GLU A 1049 49.14 -0.23 -1.51
C GLU A 1049 50.37 -0.46 -0.61
N GLU A 1050 50.49 -1.63 0.01
CA GLU A 1050 51.66 -1.98 0.84
C GLU A 1050 52.94 -2.26 0.01
N MET A 1051 52.82 -2.68 -1.25
CA MET A 1051 53.99 -2.89 -2.14
C MET A 1051 54.57 -1.60 -2.75
N ARG A 1052 53.89 -0.45 -2.65
CA ARG A 1052 54.39 0.83 -3.21
C ARG A 1052 55.19 1.67 -2.22
N ALA A 1053 55.34 1.22 -0.97
CA ALA A 1053 55.99 1.98 0.09
C ALA A 1053 57.39 1.47 0.50
N GLU A 1054 57.91 0.39 -0.10
CA GLU A 1054 59.18 -0.27 0.33
C GLU A 1054 60.38 -0.16 -0.64
N GLU A 1055 60.32 0.62 -1.71
CA GLU A 1055 61.49 0.88 -2.57
C GLU A 1055 62.00 2.33 -2.46
N ALA A 1056 62.73 2.61 -1.38
CA ALA A 1056 63.62 3.77 -1.31
C ALA A 1056 64.84 3.46 -0.42
N VAL A 1057 65.91 2.95 -1.02
CA VAL A 1057 67.25 2.88 -0.41
C VAL A 1057 68.18 3.85 -1.17
N PRO A 1058 68.98 4.69 -0.48
CA PRO A 1058 69.79 5.72 -1.11
C PRO A 1058 71.15 5.16 -1.58
N VAL A 1059 71.56 5.51 -2.81
CA VAL A 1059 72.92 5.28 -3.29
C VAL A 1059 73.70 6.60 -3.20
N LEU A 1060 74.63 6.65 -2.25
CA LEU A 1060 75.68 7.66 -2.15
C LEU A 1060 76.68 7.49 -3.30
N ARG A 1061 76.89 8.54 -4.09
CA ARG A 1061 78.01 8.66 -5.03
C ARG A 1061 79.23 9.27 -4.33
N LEU A 1062 80.40 8.74 -4.64
CA LEU A 1062 81.65 9.47 -4.65
C LEU A 1062 82.10 9.65 -6.11
N ASP A 1063 82.60 10.86 -6.37
CA ASP A 1063 82.96 11.54 -7.63
C ASP A 1063 81.82 12.13 -8.49
#